data_AF-A0A2N3WMJ5-F1
#
_entry.id   AF-A0A2N3WMJ5-F1
#
_cell.length_a   1.000
_cell.length_b   1.000
_cell.length_c   1.000
_cell.angle_alpha   90.00
_cell.angle_beta   90.00
_cell.angle_gamma   90.00
#
_symmetry.space_group_name_H-M   'P 1'
#
loop_
_entity.id
_entity.type
_entity.pdbx_description
1 polymer ?
#
loop_
_entity_poly.entity_id
_entity_poly.type
_entity_poly.pdbx_seq_one_letter_code
_entity_poly.pdbx_strand_id
1 'polypeptide(L)'
;MYTPSDLADLLECEHRSILKQALAAGIPGAPRPTSAPDRLAVKHGRAHEAATLGRLRSERTQVVEIEEHDPVVAAKATEEALRAGAPVIYQAVFHDGEFSGRADFLLRDDQGRYEVYDTKLARHAKPSAVVQLTAYADALRRGGWPAGPEMHLLLGDGSTRSLRVDDFLPLVDRLRDRLQDRPPQLPDRIWADERPACTGCAFAEHCSSAREADRDLSLVAGMRSEQRRKLVTAGLGTIDALARAEPADRPRDMSEGTFASLRAQAAIQVRQDETGELAYEIIAPDALAELPEASPGDVFFDMEGDPYALAGTGLEYLFGAVTPDERFIPFWAHSRAQEKRAFEEFIDFATARLAEHPDAHVYHYAPYEVTAIKRLAAIHGTREEAVDELLRSGAMIDLYAVVRKALRVGQRSYSIKYLEPLYMPEARAGEVKTAVSSIEAYEDYLTLSSAGNTEQADEVLRGIADYNEYDCVSTLRLHEFLHRVRTEAGIPLAEPEPESEVDALLRRTEEEEAAQRRAERAAAMAALVDPLLDGLPEDPADFTPDDHARALLAASVGYHRRETNPAWWEFFRQLAAPLSDLEVDTTCAVPVSVTAGEWVPPSGRLRTAKRTLVVRCDPDRPHPFAPGDDVRLRYGADARDAKVVSSTAVEVTLEESSAPDRTSNDLPAAVLPGSPVRPSPKDEAVADLARLVGETLPALPAHPGVDLLRRIPRLRGGLPEPGEDLVATVITAVDQLDGSVLAVQGPPGAGKTYLAGKLIAHLVRSGRTVGVTSNSHKAVENVLSAAMENAPEMACAKRAKRTPDPSLPWEQPKNNTALVRWREEHNTGHLVGGTAWTFANAAVREEPFDVLVIDEAGQFALADALAVSMCAKNLVLLGDPQQLPQVVQGTHPAGAEASALGHLIGEADIIPPELGYFLDLTRRMHPAVCAPVSNLSYAGLLHSHPTAERSIDGFPSGLYLASVEHRGNTTRSVEEAEQVVSVIKSLHGRSWEGRPLTDADFLVVAPYNLQARVVTRALSDAGFGDVRVGTVDRFQGQEAPVVVTTMTSSSAVDLPRGLDFLLSRNRLNVALSRAQSVAVLVCSPKLLEADIRTVDQMRLVSGMLGLLRDAREWIDDVRAVAG
;
A
#
# COMPACT_ATOMS: atom_id res chain seq x y z
N MET A 1 36.08 12.60 -11.62
CA MET A 1 36.08 11.55 -10.57
C MET A 1 34.77 11.68 -9.85
N TYR A 2 34.00 10.61 -9.83
CA TYR A 2 32.68 10.58 -9.22
C TYR A 2 32.75 9.97 -7.82
N THR A 3 31.78 10.31 -6.98
CA THR A 3 31.65 9.86 -5.60
C THR A 3 30.30 9.17 -5.39
N PRO A 4 30.16 8.34 -4.34
CA PRO A 4 28.86 7.84 -3.90
C PRO A 4 27.81 8.95 -3.69
N SER A 5 28.24 10.14 -3.28
CA SER A 5 27.36 11.31 -3.12
C SER A 5 26.83 11.85 -4.45
N ASP A 6 27.58 11.73 -5.56
CA ASP A 6 27.10 12.13 -6.88
C ASP A 6 25.99 11.19 -7.40
N LEU A 7 26.05 9.91 -7.06
CA LEU A 7 24.98 8.94 -7.33
C LEU A 7 23.73 9.26 -6.51
N ALA A 8 23.90 9.59 -5.23
CA ALA A 8 22.81 10.05 -4.36
C ALA A 8 22.17 11.35 -4.89
N ASP A 9 22.98 12.29 -5.39
CA ASP A 9 22.47 13.51 -6.03
C ASP A 9 21.65 13.21 -7.27
N LEU A 10 22.12 12.29 -8.13
CA LEU A 10 21.40 11.89 -9.33
C LEU A 10 20.06 11.22 -9.00
N LEU A 11 20.03 10.37 -7.97
CA LEU A 11 18.82 9.73 -7.48
C LEU A 11 17.79 10.75 -6.97
N GLU A 12 18.22 11.66 -6.09
CA GLU A 12 17.31 12.60 -5.42
C GLU A 12 16.86 13.75 -6.34
N CYS A 13 17.77 14.26 -7.18
CA CYS A 13 17.49 15.36 -8.09
C CYS A 13 18.49 15.40 -9.25
N GLU A 14 18.08 14.90 -10.41
CA GLU A 14 18.88 14.97 -11.63
C GLU A 14 19.34 16.40 -11.95
N HIS A 15 18.49 17.40 -11.76
CA HIS A 15 18.84 18.82 -11.96
C HIS A 15 20.03 19.25 -11.08
N ARG A 16 20.03 18.88 -9.78
CA ARG A 16 21.13 19.17 -8.86
C ARG A 16 22.42 18.50 -9.32
N SER A 17 22.33 17.25 -9.77
CA SER A 17 23.46 16.50 -10.33
C SER A 17 24.04 17.18 -11.58
N ILE A 18 23.19 17.66 -12.49
CA ILE A 18 23.59 18.41 -13.69
C ILE A 18 24.29 19.73 -13.30
N LEU A 19 23.72 20.51 -12.38
CA LEU A 19 24.31 21.77 -11.93
C LEU A 19 25.69 21.56 -11.27
N LYS A 20 25.86 20.51 -10.46
CA LYS A 20 27.15 20.14 -9.86
C LYS A 20 28.18 19.72 -10.92
N GLN A 21 27.80 18.90 -11.90
CA GLN A 21 28.68 18.51 -13.00
C GLN A 21 29.11 19.72 -13.85
N ALA A 22 28.17 20.62 -14.18
CA ALA A 22 28.46 21.85 -14.92
C ALA A 22 29.41 22.77 -14.15
N LEU A 23 29.20 22.92 -12.84
CA LEU A 23 30.08 23.71 -11.96
C LEU A 23 31.48 23.09 -11.85
N ALA A 24 31.58 21.78 -11.67
CA ALA A 24 32.85 21.06 -11.60
C ALA A 24 33.64 21.12 -12.91
N ALA A 25 32.95 21.13 -14.06
CA ALA A 25 33.54 21.30 -15.38
C ALA A 25 33.86 22.78 -15.72
N GLY A 26 33.53 23.73 -14.85
CA GLY A 26 33.80 25.17 -15.07
C GLY A 26 32.94 25.82 -16.15
N ILE A 27 31.72 25.30 -16.40
CA ILE A 27 30.82 25.85 -17.41
C ILE A 27 30.37 27.27 -17.01
N PRO A 28 30.55 28.30 -17.87
CA PRO A 28 30.09 29.65 -17.59
C PRO A 28 28.58 29.72 -17.31
N GLY A 29 28.19 30.42 -16.25
CA GLY A 29 26.78 30.58 -15.88
C GLY A 29 26.24 29.51 -14.92
N ALA A 30 27.05 28.52 -14.53
CA ALA A 30 26.65 27.54 -13.52
C ALA A 30 26.43 28.21 -12.15
N PRO A 31 25.24 28.05 -11.53
CA PRO A 31 24.95 28.60 -10.21
C PRO A 31 25.86 27.98 -9.15
N ARG A 32 26.18 28.76 -8.11
CA ARG A 32 26.93 28.26 -6.94
C ARG A 32 25.96 27.92 -5.82
N PRO A 33 26.23 26.85 -5.05
CA PRO A 33 25.41 26.50 -3.89
C PRO A 33 25.40 27.65 -2.86
N THR A 34 24.23 27.96 -2.28
CA THR A 34 24.03 29.08 -1.35
C THR A 34 24.20 28.71 0.12
N SER A 35 24.08 27.42 0.49
CA SER A 35 24.23 26.95 1.88
C SER A 35 25.57 26.26 2.16
N ALA A 36 26.13 26.53 3.35
CA ALA A 36 27.18 25.71 3.94
C ALA A 36 26.54 24.41 4.51
N PRO A 37 27.26 23.28 4.56
CA PRO A 37 26.75 22.08 5.22
C PRO A 37 26.38 22.41 6.68
N ASP A 38 25.27 21.86 7.16
CA ASP A 38 24.88 22.00 8.56
C ASP A 38 26.03 21.51 9.47
N ARG A 39 26.64 22.47 10.16
CA ARG A 39 27.81 22.23 11.02
C ARG A 39 27.44 21.38 12.23
N LEU A 40 26.17 21.37 12.62
CA LEU A 40 25.67 20.58 13.75
C LEU A 40 25.51 19.11 13.35
N ALA A 41 24.79 18.82 12.25
CA ALA A 41 24.68 17.46 11.71
C ALA A 41 26.04 16.78 11.47
N VAL A 42 27.01 17.51 10.91
CA VAL A 42 28.38 16.98 10.69
C VAL A 42 29.09 16.66 12.02
N LYS A 43 28.89 17.50 13.04
CA LYS A 43 29.51 17.29 14.37
C LYS A 43 28.91 16.08 15.08
N HIS A 44 27.59 15.95 15.07
CA HIS A 44 26.90 14.82 15.70
C HIS A 44 27.21 13.51 14.96
N GLY A 45 27.32 13.52 13.62
CA GLY A 45 27.62 12.33 12.83
C GLY A 45 28.97 11.71 13.22
N ARG A 46 29.99 12.56 13.35
CA ARG A 46 31.32 12.14 13.81
C ARG A 46 31.33 11.58 15.23
N ALA A 47 30.48 12.11 16.12
CA ALA A 47 30.38 11.61 17.49
C ALA A 47 29.75 10.21 17.54
N HIS A 48 28.72 9.96 16.73
CA HIS A 48 28.05 8.66 16.64
C HIS A 48 28.97 7.59 15.99
N GLU A 49 29.69 7.96 14.96
CA GLU A 49 30.72 7.13 14.33
C GLU A 49 31.83 6.74 15.33
N ALA A 50 32.32 7.72 16.12
CA ALA A 50 33.33 7.48 17.15
C ALA A 50 32.82 6.57 18.29
N ALA A 51 31.55 6.70 18.68
CA ALA A 51 30.92 5.81 19.67
C ALA A 51 30.87 4.36 19.16
N THR A 52 30.51 4.17 17.89
CA THR A 52 30.49 2.86 17.22
C THR A 52 31.89 2.25 17.15
N LEU A 53 32.90 3.03 16.77
CA LEU A 53 34.29 2.59 16.78
C LEU A 53 34.73 2.15 18.19
N GLY A 54 34.35 2.90 19.22
CA GLY A 54 34.60 2.55 20.62
C GLY A 54 34.01 1.19 21.01
N ARG A 55 32.75 0.93 20.62
CA ARG A 55 32.08 -0.36 20.83
C ARG A 55 32.80 -1.49 20.10
N LEU A 56 33.11 -1.33 18.82
CA LEU A 56 33.80 -2.35 18.02
C LEU A 56 35.20 -2.68 18.57
N ARG A 57 35.93 -1.70 19.08
CA ARG A 57 37.23 -1.91 19.76
C ARG A 57 37.10 -2.76 21.04
N SER A 58 35.93 -2.75 21.70
CA SER A 58 35.67 -3.57 22.89
C SER A 58 35.22 -4.99 22.56
N GLU A 59 34.48 -5.18 21.46
CA GLU A 59 33.91 -6.46 21.04
C GLU A 59 34.88 -7.30 20.19
N ARG A 60 35.79 -6.67 19.44
CA ARG A 60 36.68 -7.32 18.47
C ARG A 60 38.15 -7.05 18.78
N THR A 61 38.99 -8.06 18.58
CA THR A 61 40.40 -8.07 19.02
C THR A 61 41.35 -7.19 18.20
N GLN A 62 40.98 -6.77 16.98
CA GLN A 62 41.84 -5.95 16.11
C GLN A 62 41.01 -5.03 15.19
N VAL A 63 41.25 -3.72 15.27
CA VAL A 63 40.68 -2.71 14.36
C VAL A 63 41.83 -2.04 13.60
N VAL A 64 41.76 -2.03 12.26
CA VAL A 64 42.71 -1.31 11.41
C VAL A 64 42.08 0.00 10.98
N GLU A 65 42.69 1.12 11.33
CA GLU A 65 42.23 2.47 11.01
C GLU A 65 42.99 3.02 9.80
N ILE A 66 42.26 3.43 8.77
CA ILE A 66 42.85 4.01 7.55
C ILE A 66 42.89 5.53 7.71
N GLU A 67 44.11 6.07 7.80
CA GLU A 67 44.33 7.51 8.01
C GLU A 67 43.82 8.38 6.85
N GLU A 68 43.48 9.63 7.14
CA GLU A 68 43.04 10.61 6.15
C GLU A 68 44.22 11.08 5.28
N HIS A 69 44.40 10.43 4.14
CA HIS A 69 45.45 10.68 3.14
C HIS A 69 44.86 10.87 1.74
N ASP A 70 45.73 11.13 0.75
CA ASP A 70 45.38 11.04 -0.67
C ASP A 70 44.58 9.74 -0.97
N PRO A 71 43.45 9.80 -1.70
CA PRO A 71 42.57 8.65 -1.90
C PRO A 71 43.26 7.40 -2.46
N VAL A 72 44.28 7.58 -3.31
CA VAL A 72 45.03 6.46 -3.91
C VAL A 72 45.88 5.76 -2.86
N VAL A 73 46.47 6.52 -1.93
CA VAL A 73 47.27 5.97 -0.83
C VAL A 73 46.38 5.26 0.18
N ALA A 74 45.26 5.87 0.56
CA ALA A 74 44.31 5.29 1.51
C ALA A 74 43.65 4.00 0.96
N ALA A 75 43.37 3.94 -0.35
CA ALA A 75 42.86 2.72 -0.99
C ALA A 75 43.85 1.56 -0.91
N LYS A 76 45.15 1.81 -1.14
CA LYS A 76 46.20 0.78 -0.98
C LYS A 76 46.31 0.26 0.45
N ALA A 77 46.22 1.15 1.44
CA ALA A 77 46.21 0.75 2.85
C ALA A 77 44.98 -0.12 3.19
N THR A 78 43.82 0.20 2.58
CA THR A 78 42.60 -0.61 2.70
C THR A 78 42.81 -2.01 2.11
N GLU A 79 43.41 -2.12 0.92
CA GLU A 79 43.75 -3.42 0.32
C GLU A 79 44.73 -4.23 1.18
N GLU A 80 45.74 -3.59 1.78
CA GLU A 80 46.68 -4.25 2.69
C GLU A 80 45.97 -4.82 3.93
N ALA A 81 45.03 -4.07 4.50
CA ALA A 81 44.20 -4.53 5.62
C ALA A 81 43.30 -5.71 5.23
N LEU A 82 42.70 -5.67 4.03
CA LEU A 82 41.89 -6.77 3.48
C LEU A 82 42.74 -8.04 3.28
N ARG A 83 43.95 -7.93 2.70
CA ARG A 83 44.91 -9.06 2.55
C ARG A 83 45.33 -9.65 3.89
N ALA A 84 45.50 -8.81 4.90
CA ALA A 84 45.87 -9.22 6.25
C ALA A 84 44.73 -9.94 7.00
N GLY A 85 43.52 -9.94 6.45
CA GLY A 85 42.37 -10.59 7.09
C GLY A 85 41.88 -9.85 8.34
N ALA A 86 42.06 -8.53 8.39
CA ALA A 86 41.67 -7.69 9.53
C ALA A 86 40.17 -7.90 9.88
N PRO A 87 39.81 -8.15 11.14
CA PRO A 87 38.42 -8.40 11.49
C PRO A 87 37.54 -7.16 11.37
N VAL A 88 38.11 -5.97 11.57
CA VAL A 88 37.45 -4.67 11.38
C VAL A 88 38.41 -3.71 10.67
N ILE A 89 37.95 -3.06 9.60
CA ILE A 89 38.64 -1.96 8.92
C ILE A 89 37.79 -0.71 9.06
N TYR A 90 38.33 0.32 9.70
CA TYR A 90 37.68 1.61 9.91
C TYR A 90 38.17 2.62 8.87
N GLN A 91 37.25 3.39 8.29
CA GLN A 91 37.51 4.42 7.27
C GLN A 91 38.07 3.85 5.96
N ALA A 92 37.59 2.68 5.55
CA ALA A 92 38.03 1.98 4.34
C ALA A 92 37.78 2.82 3.07
N VAL A 93 38.81 2.97 2.23
CA VAL A 93 38.74 3.77 1.00
C VAL A 93 38.76 2.88 -0.23
N PHE A 94 37.87 3.15 -1.17
CA PHE A 94 37.81 2.53 -2.49
C PHE A 94 38.16 3.55 -3.57
N HIS A 95 38.99 3.14 -4.53
CA HIS A 95 39.43 3.98 -5.64
C HIS A 95 39.73 3.13 -6.89
N ASP A 96 39.00 3.36 -7.99
CA ASP A 96 39.17 2.61 -9.25
C ASP A 96 39.59 3.50 -10.44
N GLY A 97 39.93 4.77 -10.18
CA GLY A 97 40.34 5.77 -11.18
C GLY A 97 39.19 6.63 -11.71
N GLU A 98 37.96 6.12 -11.70
CA GLU A 98 36.76 6.85 -12.13
C GLU A 98 35.86 7.22 -10.94
N PHE A 99 35.83 6.34 -9.94
CA PHE A 99 35.05 6.40 -8.72
C PHE A 99 35.96 6.40 -7.49
N SER A 100 35.61 7.21 -6.49
CA SER A 100 36.30 7.23 -5.20
C SER A 100 35.30 7.40 -4.06
N GLY A 101 35.46 6.59 -3.01
CA GLY A 101 34.53 6.58 -1.88
C GLY A 101 35.17 6.07 -0.59
N ARG A 102 34.55 6.36 0.55
CA ARG A 102 35.07 6.06 1.89
C ARG A 102 33.93 5.51 2.74
N ALA A 103 34.02 4.24 3.08
CA ALA A 103 33.07 3.57 3.96
C ALA A 103 33.51 3.71 5.41
N ASP A 104 32.56 3.85 6.33
CA ASP A 104 32.87 3.96 7.76
C ASP A 104 33.53 2.68 8.27
N PHE A 105 32.95 1.50 8.01
CA PHE A 105 33.50 0.23 8.47
C PHE A 105 33.34 -0.91 7.45
N LEU A 106 34.32 -1.81 7.42
CA LEU A 106 34.21 -3.16 6.84
C LEU A 106 34.40 -4.18 7.96
N LEU A 107 33.44 -5.08 8.15
CA LEU A 107 33.52 -6.15 9.15
C LEU A 107 33.62 -7.49 8.46
N ARG A 108 34.46 -8.37 9.00
CA ARG A 108 34.64 -9.74 8.50
C ARG A 108 33.70 -10.71 9.21
N ASP A 109 32.94 -11.49 8.45
CA ASP A 109 32.04 -12.53 8.96
C ASP A 109 32.76 -13.85 9.28
N ASP A 110 32.04 -14.80 9.86
CA ASP A 110 32.57 -16.12 10.25
C ASP A 110 32.97 -16.99 9.05
N GLN A 111 32.44 -16.68 7.85
CA GLN A 111 32.81 -17.32 6.58
C GLN A 111 34.03 -16.65 5.93
N GLY A 112 34.57 -15.59 6.54
CA GLY A 112 35.73 -14.86 6.08
C GLY A 112 35.45 -13.82 5.00
N ARG A 113 34.18 -13.49 4.74
CA ARG A 113 33.71 -12.45 3.82
C ARG A 113 33.62 -11.10 4.54
N TYR A 114 33.67 -10.01 3.79
CA TYR A 114 33.53 -8.65 4.33
C TYR A 114 32.18 -8.05 3.95
N GLU A 115 31.55 -7.38 4.91
CA GLU A 115 30.30 -6.65 4.74
C GLU A 115 30.49 -5.19 5.16
N VAL A 116 29.78 -4.29 4.48
CA VAL A 116 29.93 -2.84 4.65
C VAL A 116 28.96 -2.35 5.73
N TYR A 117 29.48 -1.54 6.65
CA TYR A 117 28.71 -0.89 7.71
C TYR A 117 28.90 0.63 7.63
N ASP A 118 27.80 1.36 7.65
CA ASP A 118 27.78 2.82 7.60
C ASP A 118 26.96 3.38 8.76
N THR A 119 27.48 4.39 9.45
CA THR A 119 26.83 4.98 10.63
C THR A 119 26.00 6.18 10.22
N LYS A 120 24.77 6.25 10.72
CA LYS A 120 23.84 7.35 10.44
C LYS A 120 23.15 7.77 11.72
N LEU A 121 23.20 9.07 12.00
CA LEU A 121 22.40 9.67 13.08
C LEU A 121 20.90 9.45 12.87
N ALA A 122 20.47 9.43 11.61
CA ALA A 122 19.10 9.14 11.28
C ALA A 122 18.71 7.78 11.84
N ARG A 123 17.55 7.70 12.46
CA ARG A 123 16.97 6.44 12.95
C ARG A 123 16.44 5.56 11.82
N HIS A 124 16.57 6.01 10.56
CA HIS A 124 16.07 5.33 9.35
C HIS A 124 17.07 5.33 8.20
N ALA A 125 16.94 4.31 7.37
CA ALA A 125 17.63 4.22 6.10
C ALA A 125 17.06 5.24 5.09
N LYS A 126 17.85 6.26 4.76
CA LYS A 126 17.55 7.17 3.64
C LYS A 126 17.99 6.53 2.31
N PRO A 127 17.26 6.74 1.20
CA PRO A 127 17.65 6.23 -0.11
C PRO A 127 19.09 6.53 -0.51
N SER A 128 19.55 7.76 -0.22
CA SER A 128 20.94 8.17 -0.47
C SER A 128 21.97 7.36 0.31
N ALA A 129 21.69 6.99 1.56
CA ALA A 129 22.58 6.14 2.35
C ALA A 129 22.65 4.72 1.78
N VAL A 130 21.52 4.16 1.33
CA VAL A 130 21.47 2.83 0.70
C VAL A 130 22.24 2.80 -0.63
N VAL A 131 22.13 3.84 -1.46
CA VAL A 131 22.94 3.97 -2.68
C VAL A 131 24.43 3.97 -2.36
N GLN A 132 24.84 4.72 -1.34
CA GLN A 132 26.25 4.81 -0.95
C GLN A 132 26.79 3.45 -0.47
N LEU A 133 26.08 2.80 0.45
CA LEU A 133 26.42 1.45 0.92
C LEU A 133 26.50 0.43 -0.21
N THR A 134 25.53 0.45 -1.12
CA THR A 134 25.50 -0.47 -2.27
C THR A 134 26.71 -0.22 -3.17
N ALA A 135 27.10 1.03 -3.39
CA ALA A 135 28.29 1.37 -4.16
C ALA A 135 29.58 0.91 -3.49
N TYR A 136 29.68 0.96 -2.16
CA TYR A 136 30.82 0.41 -1.41
C TYR A 136 30.87 -1.12 -1.48
N ALA A 137 29.73 -1.79 -1.31
CA ALA A 137 29.64 -3.24 -1.42
C ALA A 137 29.98 -3.74 -2.83
N ASP A 138 29.53 -3.01 -3.86
CA ASP A 138 29.91 -3.25 -5.25
C ASP A 138 31.41 -3.02 -5.49
N ALA A 139 32.00 -1.95 -4.93
CA ALA A 139 33.44 -1.70 -5.04
C ALA A 139 34.27 -2.83 -4.43
N LEU A 140 33.84 -3.38 -3.28
CA LEU A 140 34.46 -4.55 -2.66
C LEU A 140 34.39 -5.78 -3.59
N ARG A 141 33.22 -6.05 -4.20
CA ARG A 141 33.01 -7.15 -5.16
C ARG A 141 33.86 -6.98 -6.43
N ARG A 142 33.85 -5.80 -7.04
CA ARG A 142 34.65 -5.48 -8.26
C ARG A 142 36.15 -5.52 -8.00
N GLY A 143 36.58 -5.23 -6.77
CA GLY A 143 37.96 -5.40 -6.31
C GLY A 143 38.41 -6.86 -6.16
N GLY A 144 37.50 -7.84 -6.32
CA GLY A 144 37.80 -9.27 -6.22
C GLY A 144 37.95 -9.78 -4.78
N TRP A 145 37.47 -9.02 -3.79
CA TRP A 145 37.54 -9.41 -2.38
C TRP A 145 36.34 -10.30 -1.99
N PRO A 146 36.50 -11.22 -1.02
CA PRO A 146 35.38 -12.00 -0.48
C PRO A 146 34.35 -11.06 0.16
N ALA A 147 33.21 -10.85 -0.51
CA ALA A 147 32.15 -9.95 -0.06
C ALA A 147 30.92 -10.76 0.39
N GLY A 148 30.28 -10.32 1.47
CA GLY A 148 29.02 -10.89 1.92
C GLY A 148 27.84 -10.49 1.03
N PRO A 149 26.68 -11.15 1.19
CA PRO A 149 25.45 -10.78 0.49
C PRO A 149 24.79 -9.52 1.06
N GLU A 150 25.15 -9.11 2.29
CA GLU A 150 24.49 -8.00 3.00
C GLU A 150 25.36 -6.75 3.14
N MET A 151 24.68 -5.64 3.44
CA MET A 151 25.23 -4.35 3.84
C MET A 151 24.37 -3.80 4.98
N HIS A 152 24.96 -2.99 5.86
CA HIS A 152 24.34 -2.65 7.14
C HIS A 152 24.37 -1.15 7.44
N LEU A 153 23.24 -0.62 7.87
CA LEU A 153 23.13 0.72 8.45
C LEU A 153 23.06 0.61 9.96
N LEU A 154 23.97 1.28 10.64
CA LEU A 154 23.94 1.47 12.09
C LEU A 154 23.22 2.79 12.36
N LEU A 155 22.03 2.70 12.93
CA LEU A 155 21.08 3.81 13.05
C LEU A 155 21.20 4.51 14.41
N GLY A 156 20.74 5.75 14.49
CA GLY A 156 20.85 6.58 15.69
C GLY A 156 20.08 6.07 16.92
N ASP A 157 19.20 5.09 16.75
CA ASP A 157 18.49 4.40 17.84
C ASP A 157 19.24 3.16 18.36
N GLY A 158 20.44 2.89 17.81
CA GLY A 158 21.26 1.72 18.17
C GLY A 158 20.89 0.44 17.41
N SER A 159 19.82 0.45 16.61
CA SER A 159 19.44 -0.69 15.77
C SER A 159 20.38 -0.84 14.57
N THR A 160 20.45 -2.07 14.05
CA THR A 160 21.17 -2.38 12.81
C THR A 160 20.16 -2.80 11.76
N ARG A 161 20.13 -2.09 10.63
CA ARG A 161 19.32 -2.47 9.48
C ARG A 161 20.18 -3.14 8.42
N SER A 162 19.99 -4.44 8.24
CA SER A 162 20.63 -5.22 7.19
C SER A 162 19.83 -5.16 5.89
N LEU A 163 20.53 -5.04 4.77
CA LEU A 163 19.96 -4.97 3.43
C LEU A 163 20.77 -5.88 2.51
N ARG A 164 20.11 -6.65 1.66
CA ARG A 164 20.80 -7.46 0.64
C ARG A 164 21.28 -6.56 -0.48
N VAL A 165 22.55 -6.67 -0.84
CA VAL A 165 23.20 -5.83 -1.88
C VAL A 165 22.52 -5.99 -3.24
N ASP A 166 22.16 -7.22 -3.60
CA ASP A 166 21.56 -7.55 -4.91
C ASP A 166 20.20 -6.89 -5.14
N ASP A 167 19.50 -6.52 -4.07
CA ASP A 167 18.20 -5.84 -4.16
C ASP A 167 18.32 -4.42 -4.70
N PHE A 168 19.51 -3.80 -4.61
CA PHE A 168 19.74 -2.38 -4.96
C PHE A 168 20.81 -2.18 -6.04
N LEU A 169 21.64 -3.20 -6.28
CA LEU A 169 22.76 -3.12 -7.22
C LEU A 169 22.33 -2.73 -8.66
N PRO A 170 21.25 -3.30 -9.25
CA PRO A 170 20.80 -2.89 -10.59
C PRO A 170 20.49 -1.39 -10.72
N LEU A 171 19.94 -0.77 -9.67
CA LEU A 171 19.71 0.68 -9.65
C LEU A 171 21.03 1.45 -9.61
N VAL A 172 21.99 1.03 -8.78
CA VAL A 172 23.30 1.68 -8.67
C VAL A 172 24.11 1.57 -9.96
N ASP A 173 24.09 0.42 -10.62
CA ASP A 173 24.71 0.24 -11.93
C ASP A 173 24.13 1.23 -12.95
N ARG A 174 22.80 1.32 -13.05
CA ARG A 174 22.13 2.29 -13.94
C ARG A 174 22.47 3.74 -13.61
N LEU A 175 22.55 4.10 -12.33
CA LEU A 175 22.93 5.46 -11.92
C LEU A 175 24.38 5.77 -12.31
N ARG A 176 25.30 4.79 -12.18
CA ARG A 176 26.70 4.93 -12.58
C ARG A 176 26.82 5.17 -14.09
N ASP A 177 26.15 4.34 -14.89
CA ASP A 177 26.15 4.45 -16.36
C ASP A 177 25.63 5.84 -16.79
N ARG A 178 24.48 6.28 -16.24
CA ARG A 178 23.91 7.60 -16.52
C ARG A 178 24.84 8.75 -16.14
N LEU A 179 25.58 8.62 -15.04
CA LEU A 179 26.49 9.67 -14.57
C LEU A 179 27.75 9.76 -15.44
N GLN A 180 28.24 8.63 -15.94
CA GLN A 180 29.40 8.51 -16.83
C GLN A 180 29.07 8.96 -18.26
N ASP A 181 27.93 8.55 -18.80
CA ASP A 181 27.54 8.83 -20.19
C ASP A 181 27.05 10.26 -20.41
N ARG A 182 26.74 11.00 -19.34
CA ARG A 182 26.19 12.35 -19.43
C ARG A 182 27.29 13.42 -19.55
N PRO A 183 27.39 14.16 -20.68
CA PRO A 183 28.33 15.26 -20.79
C PRO A 183 27.93 16.44 -19.87
N PRO A 184 28.90 17.18 -19.30
CA PRO A 184 28.60 18.35 -18.48
C PRO A 184 27.99 19.45 -19.36
N GLN A 185 26.79 19.90 -19.01
CA GLN A 185 26.07 20.97 -19.69
C GLN A 185 25.13 21.70 -18.73
N LEU A 186 24.74 22.93 -19.06
CA LEU A 186 23.65 23.60 -18.35
C LEU A 186 22.30 23.21 -18.96
N PRO A 187 21.26 22.99 -18.13
CA PRO A 187 19.91 22.75 -18.61
C PRO A 187 19.30 24.04 -19.18
N ASP A 188 18.36 23.90 -20.12
CA ASP A 188 17.63 25.05 -20.72
C ASP A 188 16.93 25.91 -19.65
N ARG A 189 16.45 25.27 -18.59
CA ARG A 189 15.94 25.93 -17.38
C ARG A 189 16.89 25.64 -16.24
N ILE A 190 17.37 26.70 -15.57
CA ILE A 190 18.28 26.58 -14.42
C ILE A 190 17.58 26.21 -13.10
N TRP A 191 16.30 25.82 -13.17
CA TRP A 191 15.50 25.35 -12.05
C TRP A 191 14.69 24.11 -12.43
N ALA A 192 14.29 23.36 -11.41
CA ALA A 192 13.40 22.21 -11.53
C ALA A 192 12.18 22.36 -10.61
N ASP A 193 11.17 21.53 -10.85
CA ASP A 193 10.00 21.44 -9.97
C ASP A 193 10.43 21.06 -8.54
N GLU A 194 9.67 21.53 -7.55
CA GLU A 194 9.96 21.29 -6.15
C GLU A 194 9.79 19.82 -5.76
N ARG A 195 10.66 19.33 -4.88
CA ARG A 195 10.75 17.93 -4.45
C ARG A 195 11.08 17.86 -2.96
N PRO A 196 10.78 16.75 -2.26
CA PRO A 196 11.15 16.59 -0.85
C PRO A 196 12.64 16.81 -0.56
N ALA A 197 13.52 16.43 -1.50
CA ALA A 197 14.97 16.65 -1.38
C ALA A 197 15.39 18.14 -1.45
N CYS A 198 14.47 19.08 -1.67
CA CYS A 198 14.75 20.52 -1.70
C CYS A 198 15.06 21.08 -0.30
N THR A 199 14.52 20.51 0.78
CA THR A 199 14.67 21.03 2.16
C THR A 199 16.14 21.16 2.59
N GLY A 200 17.01 20.23 2.17
CA GLY A 200 18.46 20.29 2.40
C GLY A 200 19.29 20.63 1.15
N CYS A 201 18.64 21.05 0.06
CA CYS A 201 19.32 21.29 -1.20
C CYS A 201 20.01 22.66 -1.23
N ALA A 202 21.31 22.67 -1.49
CA ALA A 202 22.08 23.91 -1.61
C ALA A 202 21.72 24.80 -2.81
N PHE A 203 20.80 24.36 -3.69
CA PHE A 203 20.29 25.13 -4.84
C PHE A 203 18.80 25.49 -4.69
N ALA A 204 18.15 25.20 -3.56
CA ALA A 204 16.70 25.37 -3.40
C ALA A 204 16.24 26.82 -3.61
N GLU A 205 16.92 27.78 -2.97
CA GLU A 205 16.65 29.20 -3.14
C GLU A 205 16.80 29.65 -4.60
N HIS A 206 17.86 29.17 -5.27
CA HIS A 206 18.09 29.46 -6.69
C HIS A 206 16.94 28.97 -7.57
N CYS A 207 16.48 27.73 -7.36
CA CYS A 207 15.34 27.18 -8.08
C CYS A 207 14.06 27.98 -7.81
N SER A 208 13.79 28.35 -6.55
CA SER A 208 12.60 29.12 -6.18
C SER A 208 12.59 30.50 -6.83
N SER A 209 13.68 31.26 -6.70
CA SER A 209 13.78 32.60 -7.29
C SER A 209 13.70 32.56 -8.82
N ALA A 210 14.27 31.54 -9.45
CA ALA A 210 14.18 31.41 -10.91
C ALA A 210 12.76 31.04 -11.38
N ARG A 211 12.00 30.24 -10.62
CA ARG A 211 10.57 29.98 -10.91
C ARG A 211 9.71 31.24 -10.81
N GLU A 212 9.95 32.05 -9.79
CA GLU A 212 9.30 33.35 -9.60
C GLU A 212 9.64 34.31 -10.74
N ALA A 213 10.91 34.37 -11.14
CA ALA A 213 11.36 35.20 -12.26
C ALA A 213 10.74 34.79 -13.60
N ASP A 214 10.62 33.47 -13.85
CA ASP A 214 9.98 32.92 -15.05
C ASP A 214 8.45 33.00 -15.00
N ARG A 215 7.87 33.44 -13.87
CA ARG A 215 6.43 33.54 -13.64
C ARG A 215 5.68 32.26 -13.99
N ASP A 216 6.28 31.12 -13.63
CA ASP A 216 5.79 29.80 -14.01
C ASP A 216 4.42 29.49 -13.38
N LEU A 217 3.63 28.66 -14.06
CA LEU A 217 2.30 28.24 -13.59
C LEU A 217 2.29 27.52 -12.23
N SER A 218 3.42 26.95 -11.78
CA SER A 218 3.54 26.35 -10.44
C SER A 218 3.28 27.35 -9.30
N LEU A 219 3.34 28.66 -9.58
CA LEU A 219 2.97 29.72 -8.64
C LEU A 219 1.45 29.86 -8.43
N VAL A 220 0.62 29.19 -9.25
CA VAL A 220 -0.84 29.21 -9.11
C VAL A 220 -1.26 28.23 -8.03
N ALA A 221 -1.98 28.72 -7.02
CA ALA A 221 -2.37 27.88 -5.89
C ALA A 221 -3.26 26.71 -6.36
N GLY A 222 -2.91 25.49 -5.95
CA GLY A 222 -3.63 24.27 -6.35
C GLY A 222 -3.34 23.78 -7.78
N MET A 223 -2.38 24.37 -8.50
CA MET A 223 -1.94 23.89 -9.81
C MET A 223 -1.31 22.49 -9.71
N ARG A 224 -1.85 21.53 -10.46
CA ARG A 224 -1.26 20.18 -10.60
C ARG A 224 -0.32 20.13 -11.80
N SER A 225 0.71 19.28 -11.76
CA SER A 225 1.69 19.12 -12.84
C SER A 225 1.05 18.77 -14.19
N GLU A 226 -0.02 17.96 -14.20
CA GLU A 226 -0.79 17.64 -15.41
C GLU A 226 -1.52 18.87 -15.98
N GLN A 227 -2.17 19.66 -15.13
CA GLN A 227 -2.87 20.88 -15.54
C GLN A 227 -1.89 21.90 -16.13
N ARG A 228 -0.75 22.11 -15.45
CA ARG A 228 0.35 22.95 -15.93
C ARG A 228 0.83 22.50 -17.32
N ARG A 229 1.04 21.19 -17.52
CA ARG A 229 1.48 20.63 -18.82
C ARG A 229 0.47 20.93 -19.95
N LYS A 230 -0.83 20.73 -19.70
CA LYS A 230 -1.90 21.03 -20.66
C LYS A 230 -1.94 22.51 -21.03
N LEU A 231 -1.81 23.39 -20.03
CA LEU A 231 -1.78 24.84 -20.21
C LEU A 231 -0.54 25.31 -20.99
N VAL A 232 0.65 24.80 -20.66
CA VAL A 232 1.89 25.09 -21.40
C VAL A 232 1.76 24.64 -22.86
N THR A 233 1.18 23.45 -23.10
CA THR A 233 0.95 22.94 -24.47
C THR A 233 -0.04 23.81 -25.24
N ALA A 234 -1.01 24.43 -24.56
CA ALA A 234 -1.93 25.40 -25.13
C ALA A 234 -1.36 26.82 -25.25
N GLY A 235 -0.08 27.04 -24.93
CA GLY A 235 0.60 28.34 -25.02
C GLY A 235 0.44 29.24 -23.79
N LEU A 236 -0.23 28.78 -22.73
CA LEU A 236 -0.45 29.51 -21.47
C LEU A 236 0.66 29.21 -20.47
N GLY A 237 1.92 29.50 -20.82
CA GLY A 237 3.09 29.04 -20.05
C GLY A 237 3.39 29.77 -18.74
N THR A 238 2.74 30.90 -18.45
CA THR A 238 3.00 31.73 -17.27
C THR A 238 1.71 32.04 -16.50
N ILE A 239 1.83 32.39 -15.22
CA ILE A 239 0.69 32.82 -14.40
C ILE A 239 -0.01 34.04 -15.02
N ASP A 240 0.73 34.98 -15.58
CA ASP A 240 0.15 36.19 -16.19
C ASP A 240 -0.62 35.87 -17.48
N ALA A 241 -0.12 34.91 -18.26
CA ALA A 241 -0.83 34.43 -19.46
C ALA A 241 -2.14 33.74 -19.07
N LEU A 242 -2.11 32.88 -18.04
CA LEU A 242 -3.32 32.22 -17.54
C LEU A 242 -4.33 33.22 -16.96
N ALA A 243 -3.87 34.21 -16.18
CA ALA A 243 -4.74 35.23 -15.60
C ALA A 243 -5.49 36.05 -16.65
N ARG A 244 -4.90 36.24 -17.85
CA ARG A 244 -5.47 36.99 -18.98
C ARG A 244 -6.19 36.11 -20.01
N ALA A 245 -6.23 34.79 -19.82
CA ALA A 245 -6.77 33.85 -20.80
C ALA A 245 -8.30 33.95 -20.92
N GLU A 246 -8.84 33.86 -22.13
CA GLU A 246 -10.29 33.84 -22.36
C GLU A 246 -10.84 32.40 -22.31
N PRO A 247 -12.16 32.18 -22.09
CA PRO A 247 -12.74 30.82 -22.10
C PRO A 247 -12.44 30.02 -23.36
N ALA A 248 -12.19 30.71 -24.49
CA ALA A 248 -11.84 30.10 -25.77
C ALA A 248 -10.40 29.52 -25.81
N ASP A 249 -9.50 29.97 -24.93
CA ASP A 249 -8.10 29.51 -24.85
C ASP A 249 -7.96 28.18 -24.08
N ARG A 250 -9.08 27.59 -23.66
CA ARG A 250 -9.12 26.36 -22.86
C ARG A 250 -8.55 25.16 -23.63
N PRO A 251 -7.64 24.37 -23.02
CA PRO A 251 -7.23 23.07 -23.56
C PRO A 251 -8.43 22.11 -23.73
N ARG A 252 -8.53 21.42 -24.88
CA ARG A 252 -9.68 20.55 -25.19
C ARG A 252 -9.90 19.43 -24.15
N ASP A 253 -8.82 18.94 -23.59
CA ASP A 253 -8.70 17.85 -22.61
C ASP A 253 -8.72 18.33 -21.14
N MET A 254 -9.16 19.57 -20.91
CA MET A 254 -9.41 20.16 -19.59
C MET A 254 -10.87 20.59 -19.48
N SER A 255 -11.56 20.21 -18.41
CA SER A 255 -12.95 20.63 -18.17
C SER A 255 -13.07 22.15 -18.08
N GLU A 256 -14.20 22.71 -18.51
CA GLU A 256 -14.50 24.14 -18.40
C GLU A 256 -14.40 24.66 -16.95
N GLY A 257 -14.98 23.94 -15.98
CA GLY A 257 -14.92 24.31 -14.56
C GLY A 257 -13.50 24.40 -14.01
N THR A 258 -12.65 23.40 -14.27
CA THR A 258 -11.23 23.42 -13.87
C THR A 258 -10.49 24.61 -14.46
N PHE A 259 -10.66 24.87 -15.77
CA PHE A 259 -9.98 25.97 -16.43
C PHE A 259 -10.43 27.34 -15.89
N ALA A 260 -11.74 27.54 -15.70
CA ALA A 260 -12.29 28.76 -15.12
C ALA A 260 -11.77 29.02 -13.70
N SER A 261 -11.69 27.97 -12.88
CA SER A 261 -11.17 28.06 -11.51
C SER A 261 -9.69 28.44 -11.48
N LEU A 262 -8.84 27.78 -12.29
CA LEU A 262 -7.41 28.08 -12.38
C LEU A 262 -7.13 29.49 -12.90
N ARG A 263 -7.91 29.97 -13.88
CA ARG A 263 -7.82 31.35 -14.37
C ARG A 263 -8.16 32.36 -13.28
N ALA A 264 -9.28 32.15 -12.58
CA ALA A 264 -9.70 33.06 -11.51
C ALA A 264 -8.68 33.08 -10.36
N GLN A 265 -8.11 31.92 -10.02
CA GLN A 265 -7.03 31.79 -9.05
C GLN A 265 -5.76 32.55 -9.49
N ALA A 266 -5.34 32.41 -10.75
CA ALA A 266 -4.23 33.18 -11.30
C ALA A 266 -4.49 34.69 -11.27
N ALA A 267 -5.71 35.13 -11.59
CA ALA A 267 -6.09 36.54 -11.63
C ALA A 267 -6.00 37.22 -10.25
N ILE A 268 -6.47 36.58 -9.18
CA ILE A 268 -6.37 37.15 -7.83
C ILE A 268 -4.92 37.22 -7.34
N GLN A 269 -4.09 36.23 -7.67
CA GLN A 269 -2.68 36.19 -7.28
C GLN A 269 -1.85 37.24 -8.04
N VAL A 270 -2.09 37.41 -9.35
CA VAL A 270 -1.45 38.47 -10.15
C VAL A 270 -1.87 39.85 -9.66
N ARG A 271 -3.15 40.05 -9.33
CA ARG A 271 -3.62 41.31 -8.74
C ARG A 271 -2.90 41.62 -7.44
N GLN A 272 -2.75 40.64 -6.55
CA GLN A 272 -2.02 40.80 -5.29
C GLN A 272 -0.53 41.12 -5.52
N ASP A 273 0.12 40.49 -6.50
CA ASP A 273 1.51 40.83 -6.86
C ASP A 273 1.65 42.29 -7.34
N GLU A 274 0.65 42.79 -8.07
CA GLU A 274 0.65 44.15 -8.62
C GLU A 274 0.33 45.22 -7.56
N THR A 275 -0.59 44.94 -6.64
CA THR A 275 -1.04 45.91 -5.62
C THR A 275 -0.25 45.82 -4.31
N GLY A 276 0.32 44.66 -3.99
CA GLY A 276 0.90 44.36 -2.69
C GLY A 276 -0.13 44.21 -1.55
N GLU A 277 -1.43 44.29 -1.85
CA GLU A 277 -2.53 44.17 -0.89
C GLU A 277 -3.03 42.73 -0.83
N LEU A 278 -3.15 42.19 0.38
CA LEU A 278 -3.72 40.86 0.61
C LEU A 278 -5.17 40.80 0.08
N ALA A 279 -5.45 39.84 -0.79
CA ALA A 279 -6.75 39.72 -1.43
C ALA A 279 -7.41 38.36 -1.16
N TYR A 280 -8.72 38.37 -0.92
CA TYR A 280 -9.58 37.19 -0.97
C TYR A 280 -10.95 37.53 -1.55
N GLU A 281 -11.68 36.52 -2.01
CA GLU A 281 -13.07 36.65 -2.46
C GLU A 281 -13.90 35.44 -2.01
N ILE A 282 -15.19 35.66 -1.75
CA ILE A 282 -16.15 34.60 -1.40
C ILE A 282 -16.67 33.98 -2.69
N ILE A 283 -16.45 32.68 -2.87
CA ILE A 283 -16.85 31.92 -4.07
C ILE A 283 -18.05 31.00 -3.82
N ALA A 284 -18.31 30.62 -2.57
CA ALA A 284 -19.48 29.82 -2.19
C ALA A 284 -20.02 30.29 -0.82
N PRO A 285 -21.02 31.19 -0.79
CA PRO A 285 -21.63 31.68 0.45
C PRO A 285 -22.19 30.57 1.35
N ASP A 286 -22.81 29.55 0.75
CA ASP A 286 -23.43 28.44 1.49
C ASP A 286 -22.41 27.67 2.35
N ALA A 287 -21.15 27.58 1.90
CA ALA A 287 -20.09 26.93 2.68
C ALA A 287 -19.74 27.68 3.97
N LEU A 288 -19.92 29.00 4.01
CA LEU A 288 -19.79 29.80 5.24
C LEU A 288 -21.06 29.74 6.09
N ALA A 289 -22.23 29.57 5.47
CA ALA A 289 -23.50 29.40 6.16
C ALA A 289 -23.58 28.05 6.92
N GLU A 290 -22.94 27.01 6.37
CA GLU A 290 -22.80 25.66 6.96
C GLU A 290 -21.83 25.61 8.16
N LEU A 291 -20.98 26.63 8.37
CA LEU A 291 -20.04 26.66 9.49
C LEU A 291 -20.82 26.80 10.82
N PRO A 292 -20.65 25.87 11.79
CA PRO A 292 -21.38 25.90 13.07
C PRO A 292 -21.22 27.21 13.84
N GLU A 293 -22.16 27.53 14.72
CA GLU A 293 -22.01 28.69 15.60
C GLU A 293 -20.91 28.44 16.65
N ALA A 294 -20.14 29.48 16.97
CA ALA A 294 -19.08 29.38 17.96
C ALA A 294 -19.64 29.04 19.35
N SER A 295 -18.99 28.10 20.04
CA SER A 295 -19.38 27.61 21.36
C SER A 295 -18.24 27.78 22.38
N PRO A 296 -18.52 28.11 23.65
CA PRO A 296 -17.48 28.15 24.69
C PRO A 296 -16.82 26.79 24.93
N GLY A 297 -17.46 25.70 24.51
CA GLY A 297 -16.95 24.34 24.61
C GLY A 297 -16.02 23.92 23.46
N ASP A 298 -15.82 24.77 22.44
CA ASP A 298 -15.01 24.40 21.27
C ASP A 298 -13.57 24.02 21.63
N VAL A 299 -12.94 23.25 20.75
CA VAL A 299 -11.53 22.83 20.86
C VAL A 299 -10.84 23.06 19.53
N PHE A 300 -9.65 23.65 19.54
CA PHE A 300 -8.81 23.86 18.37
C PHE A 300 -7.61 22.94 18.48
N PHE A 301 -7.54 21.98 17.55
CA PHE A 301 -6.67 20.81 17.62
C PHE A 301 -5.62 20.87 16.53
N ASP A 302 -4.37 20.61 16.93
CA ASP A 302 -3.24 20.33 16.03
C ASP A 302 -2.38 19.21 16.65
N MET A 303 -1.61 18.51 15.84
CA MET A 303 -0.74 17.43 16.36
C MET A 303 0.57 17.33 15.60
N GLU A 304 1.61 16.93 16.34
CA GLU A 304 2.94 16.73 15.81
C GLU A 304 3.32 15.25 15.83
N GLY A 305 3.87 14.81 14.69
CA GLY A 305 4.29 13.44 14.50
C GLY A 305 5.62 13.35 13.80
N ASP A 306 6.35 12.29 14.15
CA ASP A 306 7.53 11.84 13.43
C ASP A 306 7.19 10.51 12.75
N PRO A 307 6.90 10.49 11.43
CA PRO A 307 6.65 9.24 10.70
C PRO A 307 7.87 8.30 10.71
N TYR A 308 9.02 8.81 11.11
CA TYR A 308 10.30 8.14 11.23
C TYR A 308 10.67 7.90 12.71
N ALA A 309 9.73 7.84 13.63
CA ALA A 309 10.03 7.32 14.96
C ALA A 309 9.91 5.77 14.98
N LEU A 310 10.46 5.14 16.02
CA LEU A 310 10.28 3.72 16.36
C LEU A 310 10.51 2.76 15.17
N ALA A 311 11.74 2.69 14.66
CA ALA A 311 12.10 1.81 13.53
C ALA A 311 11.24 2.01 12.24
N GLY A 312 10.59 3.18 12.09
CA GLY A 312 9.91 3.60 10.87
C GLY A 312 8.41 3.34 10.91
N THR A 313 7.91 2.95 12.09
CA THR A 313 6.48 2.76 12.36
C THR A 313 5.77 4.07 12.70
N GLY A 314 6.51 5.16 12.90
CA GLY A 314 6.01 6.51 13.16
C GLY A 314 5.51 6.73 14.59
N LEU A 315 5.52 7.96 15.09
CA LEU A 315 5.05 8.30 16.43
C LEU A 315 4.40 9.69 16.38
N GLU A 316 3.15 9.79 16.80
CA GLU A 316 2.53 11.07 17.15
C GLU A 316 2.98 11.43 18.56
N TYR A 317 3.89 12.40 18.68
CA TYR A 317 4.57 12.71 19.94
C TYR A 317 3.94 13.87 20.71
N LEU A 318 3.07 14.67 20.09
CA LEU A 318 2.33 15.74 20.75
C LEU A 318 0.92 15.90 20.14
N PHE A 319 -0.09 15.87 20.99
CA PHE A 319 -1.46 16.28 20.68
C PHE A 319 -1.71 17.62 21.37
N GLY A 320 -1.95 18.68 20.60
CA GLY A 320 -2.18 20.02 21.10
C GLY A 320 -3.64 20.40 21.04
N ALA A 321 -4.19 20.90 22.14
CA ALA A 321 -5.54 21.44 22.17
C ALA A 321 -5.55 22.84 22.77
N VAL A 322 -6.20 23.79 22.10
CA VAL A 322 -6.48 25.13 22.62
C VAL A 322 -7.99 25.30 22.78
N THR A 323 -8.41 25.88 23.91
CA THR A 323 -9.81 26.28 24.15
C THR A 323 -10.04 27.75 23.78
N PRO A 324 -11.29 28.23 23.63
CA PRO A 324 -11.57 29.62 23.23
C PRO A 324 -11.00 30.71 24.15
N ASP A 325 -10.69 30.37 25.41
CA ASP A 325 -9.97 31.23 26.36
C ASP A 325 -8.43 31.16 26.24
N GLU A 326 -7.92 30.61 25.14
CA GLU A 326 -6.50 30.48 24.80
C GLU A 326 -5.69 29.66 25.80
N ARG A 327 -6.32 28.67 26.42
CA ARG A 327 -5.61 27.72 27.28
C ARG A 327 -5.11 26.54 26.45
N PHE A 328 -3.79 26.41 26.33
CA PHE A 328 -3.14 25.26 25.71
C PHE A 328 -3.08 24.04 26.64
N ILE A 329 -3.36 22.87 26.08
CA ILE A 329 -3.39 21.57 26.76
C ILE A 329 -2.59 20.58 25.89
N PRO A 330 -1.33 20.28 26.24
CA PRO A 330 -0.51 19.32 25.52
C PRO A 330 -0.64 17.90 26.09
N PHE A 331 -0.72 16.90 25.20
CA PHE A 331 -0.60 15.47 25.54
C PHE A 331 0.64 14.89 24.86
N TRP A 332 1.66 14.54 25.65
CA TRP A 332 2.97 14.13 25.14
C TRP A 332 3.16 12.61 25.05
N ALA A 333 3.92 12.18 24.06
CA ALA A 333 4.32 10.79 23.90
C ALA A 333 5.76 10.64 23.38
N HIS A 334 6.54 9.75 24.00
CA HIS A 334 7.92 9.44 23.59
C HIS A 334 8.15 7.94 23.34
N SER A 335 7.08 7.16 23.39
CA SER A 335 7.06 5.72 23.13
C SER A 335 5.68 5.30 22.62
N ARG A 336 5.55 4.11 22.03
CA ARG A 336 4.25 3.61 21.54
C ARG A 336 3.20 3.51 22.66
N ALA A 337 3.62 3.08 23.85
CA ALA A 337 2.75 3.00 25.02
C ALA A 337 2.27 4.39 25.48
N GLN A 338 3.15 5.40 25.44
CA GLN A 338 2.77 6.77 25.75
C GLN A 338 1.89 7.40 24.66
N GLU A 339 2.12 7.08 23.38
CA GLU A 339 1.24 7.54 22.29
C GLU A 339 -0.17 7.01 22.45
N LYS A 340 -0.32 5.73 22.81
CA LYS A 340 -1.61 5.16 23.17
C LYS A 340 -2.30 5.96 24.28
N ARG A 341 -1.57 6.26 25.37
CA ARG A 341 -2.10 7.02 26.51
C ARG A 341 -2.47 8.46 26.11
N ALA A 342 -1.59 9.18 25.42
CA ALA A 342 -1.83 10.55 24.96
C ALA A 342 -3.04 10.62 24.02
N PHE A 343 -3.18 9.66 23.11
CA PHE A 343 -4.35 9.50 22.27
C PHE A 343 -5.63 9.26 23.08
N GLU A 344 -5.61 8.32 24.04
CA GLU A 344 -6.76 8.04 24.91
C GLU A 344 -7.17 9.28 25.72
N GLU A 345 -6.20 9.98 26.32
CA GLU A 345 -6.41 11.20 27.10
C GLU A 345 -6.99 12.34 26.26
N PHE A 346 -6.50 12.55 25.04
CA PHE A 346 -7.03 13.56 24.13
C PHE A 346 -8.49 13.26 23.72
N ILE A 347 -8.78 12.01 23.34
CA ILE A 347 -10.15 11.61 22.94
C ILE A 347 -11.12 11.69 24.11
N ASP A 348 -10.70 11.28 25.31
CA ASP A 348 -11.51 11.39 26.52
C ASP A 348 -11.75 12.87 26.88
N PHE A 349 -10.73 13.72 26.73
CA PHE A 349 -10.86 15.17 26.91
C PHE A 349 -11.88 15.79 25.94
N ALA A 350 -11.74 15.51 24.63
CA ALA A 350 -12.64 16.04 23.61
C ALA A 350 -14.08 15.57 23.85
N THR A 351 -14.27 14.27 24.08
CA THR A 351 -15.61 13.68 24.28
C THR A 351 -16.28 14.20 25.56
N ALA A 352 -15.54 14.35 26.66
CA ALA A 352 -16.08 14.91 27.90
C ALA A 352 -16.54 16.36 27.71
N ARG A 353 -15.78 17.15 26.92
CA ARG A 353 -16.11 18.55 26.64
C ARG A 353 -17.35 18.70 25.77
N LEU A 354 -17.51 17.84 24.76
CA LEU A 354 -18.73 17.79 23.93
C LEU A 354 -19.96 17.31 24.71
N ALA A 355 -19.76 16.43 25.70
CA ALA A 355 -20.86 16.02 26.59
C ALA A 355 -21.32 17.17 27.52
N GLU A 356 -20.39 18.04 27.95
CA GLU A 356 -20.70 19.25 28.73
C GLU A 356 -21.33 20.37 27.87
N HIS A 357 -20.90 20.46 26.61
CA HIS A 357 -21.34 21.47 25.64
C HIS A 357 -21.83 20.82 24.34
N PRO A 358 -23.12 20.46 24.21
CA PRO A 358 -23.63 19.73 23.06
C PRO A 358 -23.47 20.43 21.70
N ASP A 359 -23.34 21.76 21.70
CA ASP A 359 -23.14 22.57 20.48
C ASP A 359 -21.65 22.79 20.15
N ALA A 360 -20.73 22.22 20.94
CA ALA A 360 -19.29 22.37 20.74
C ALA A 360 -18.72 21.45 19.67
N HIS A 361 -17.67 21.91 19.00
CA HIS A 361 -16.97 21.18 17.95
C HIS A 361 -15.46 21.15 18.19
N VAL A 362 -14.78 20.21 17.55
CA VAL A 362 -13.33 20.11 17.49
C VAL A 362 -12.87 20.57 16.11
N TYR A 363 -12.24 21.73 16.04
CA TYR A 363 -11.73 22.32 14.80
C TYR A 363 -10.28 21.93 14.58
N HIS A 364 -9.95 21.61 13.33
CA HIS A 364 -8.59 21.28 12.89
C HIS A 364 -8.34 21.85 11.49
N TYR A 365 -7.08 22.00 11.08
CA TYR A 365 -6.76 22.65 9.81
C TYR A 365 -6.58 21.68 8.64
N ALA A 366 -6.34 20.39 8.82
CA ALA A 366 -6.06 19.50 7.69
C ALA A 366 -6.74 18.12 7.80
N PRO A 367 -6.93 17.41 6.68
CA PRO A 367 -7.41 16.03 6.72
C PRO A 367 -6.49 15.06 7.46
N TYR A 368 -5.24 15.46 7.73
CA TYR A 368 -4.23 14.64 8.40
C TYR A 368 -4.68 14.28 9.81
N GLU A 369 -5.09 15.24 10.63
CA GLU A 369 -5.52 15.05 12.02
C GLU A 369 -6.59 13.96 12.17
N VAL A 370 -7.67 14.05 11.37
CA VAL A 370 -8.75 13.04 11.38
C VAL A 370 -8.23 11.68 10.90
N THR A 371 -7.35 11.66 9.91
CA THR A 371 -6.74 10.42 9.41
C THR A 371 -5.84 9.79 10.47
N ALA A 372 -5.05 10.59 11.20
CA ALA A 372 -4.17 10.16 12.27
C ALA A 372 -4.99 9.62 13.47
N ILE A 373 -6.05 10.30 13.91
CA ILE A 373 -6.94 9.84 14.98
C ILE A 373 -7.59 8.49 14.62
N LYS A 374 -8.13 8.35 13.39
CA LYS A 374 -8.67 7.07 12.91
C LYS A 374 -7.62 5.96 12.91
N ARG A 375 -6.42 6.27 12.42
CA ARG A 375 -5.29 5.34 12.36
C ARG A 375 -4.86 4.91 13.76
N LEU A 376 -4.73 5.84 14.70
CA LEU A 376 -4.34 5.57 16.09
C LEU A 376 -5.37 4.72 16.82
N ALA A 377 -6.67 5.01 16.66
CA ALA A 377 -7.73 4.18 17.21
C ALA A 377 -7.62 2.71 16.75
N ALA A 378 -7.34 2.51 15.47
CA ALA A 378 -7.21 1.19 14.86
C ALA A 378 -5.88 0.48 15.22
N ILE A 379 -4.75 1.19 15.21
CA ILE A 379 -3.42 0.64 15.57
C ILE A 379 -3.38 0.23 17.05
N HIS A 380 -3.92 1.07 17.94
CA HIS A 380 -3.92 0.81 19.38
C HIS A 380 -5.10 -0.05 19.85
N GLY A 381 -6.10 -0.28 18.98
CA GLY A 381 -7.30 -1.04 19.29
C GLY A 381 -8.10 -0.43 20.45
N THR A 382 -8.11 0.90 20.59
CA THR A 382 -8.73 1.62 21.71
C THR A 382 -9.52 2.82 21.21
N ARG A 383 -10.55 3.24 21.97
CA ARG A 383 -11.44 4.37 21.67
C ARG A 383 -12.05 4.38 20.26
N GLU A 384 -12.07 3.23 19.56
CA GLU A 384 -12.64 3.09 18.19
C GLU A 384 -14.06 3.66 18.11
N GLU A 385 -14.90 3.39 19.12
CA GLU A 385 -16.30 3.86 19.14
C GLU A 385 -16.44 5.35 19.44
N ALA A 386 -15.59 5.92 20.32
CA ALA A 386 -15.60 7.35 20.60
C ALA A 386 -15.17 8.15 19.37
N VAL A 387 -14.13 7.68 18.67
CA VAL A 387 -13.69 8.27 17.40
C VAL A 387 -14.79 8.17 16.33
N ASP A 388 -15.43 7.01 16.16
CA ASP A 388 -16.53 6.85 15.20
C ASP A 388 -17.69 7.81 15.52
N GLU A 389 -18.03 8.01 16.80
CA GLU A 389 -19.06 8.96 17.23
C GLU A 389 -18.70 10.42 16.90
N LEU A 390 -17.46 10.86 17.19
CA LEU A 390 -16.97 12.20 16.86
C LEU A 390 -17.08 12.49 15.34
N LEU A 391 -16.83 11.48 14.52
CA LEU A 391 -16.88 11.62 13.07
C LEU A 391 -18.31 11.57 12.51
N ARG A 392 -19.14 10.67 13.05
CA ARG A 392 -20.51 10.46 12.59
C ARG A 392 -21.44 11.61 13.01
N SER A 393 -21.19 12.21 14.16
CA SER A 393 -21.92 13.39 14.65
C SER A 393 -21.57 14.68 13.91
N GLY A 394 -20.47 14.69 13.14
CA GLY A 394 -19.95 15.92 12.52
C GLY A 394 -19.22 16.84 13.49
N ALA A 395 -18.86 16.36 14.68
CA ALA A 395 -18.17 17.13 15.70
C ALA A 395 -16.76 17.60 15.29
N MET A 396 -16.09 16.88 14.39
CA MET A 396 -14.77 17.26 13.85
C MET A 396 -14.94 18.15 12.60
N ILE A 397 -14.48 19.40 12.65
CA ILE A 397 -14.62 20.38 11.57
C ILE A 397 -13.26 20.68 10.92
N ASP A 398 -13.14 20.36 9.62
CA ASP A 398 -11.97 20.65 8.79
C ASP A 398 -12.05 22.09 8.22
N LEU A 399 -11.30 23.01 8.83
CA LEU A 399 -11.27 24.41 8.39
C LEU A 399 -10.61 24.61 7.03
N TYR A 400 -9.68 23.75 6.60
CA TYR A 400 -9.11 23.84 5.25
C TYR A 400 -10.15 23.51 4.19
N ALA A 401 -10.99 22.50 4.42
CA ALA A 401 -12.11 22.18 3.53
C ALA A 401 -13.09 23.37 3.45
N VAL A 402 -13.42 23.99 4.58
CA VAL A 402 -14.26 25.19 4.62
C VAL A 402 -13.63 26.33 3.83
N VAL A 403 -12.37 26.70 4.10
CA VAL A 403 -11.66 27.77 3.38
C VAL A 403 -11.61 27.50 1.88
N ARG A 404 -11.27 26.27 1.46
CA ARG A 404 -11.16 25.92 0.04
C ARG A 404 -12.50 25.95 -0.70
N LYS A 405 -13.60 25.63 -0.02
CA LYS A 405 -14.96 25.67 -0.58
C LYS A 405 -15.48 27.10 -0.62
N ALA A 406 -15.28 27.87 0.46
CA ALA A 406 -15.85 29.19 0.66
C ALA A 406 -15.07 30.33 -0.01
N LEU A 407 -13.73 30.28 0.03
CA LEU A 407 -12.86 31.41 -0.29
C LEU A 407 -11.90 31.09 -1.44
N ARG A 408 -11.58 32.13 -2.21
CA ARG A 408 -10.42 32.16 -3.10
C ARG A 408 -9.46 33.24 -2.61
N VAL A 409 -8.21 32.88 -2.35
CA VAL A 409 -7.19 33.80 -1.79
C VAL A 409 -6.08 34.12 -2.80
N GLY A 410 -5.47 35.31 -2.69
CA GLY A 410 -4.34 35.76 -3.53
C GLY A 410 -2.99 35.14 -3.16
N GLN A 411 -2.96 34.25 -2.17
CA GLN A 411 -1.75 33.57 -1.70
C GLN A 411 -1.30 32.45 -2.64
N ARG A 412 -0.03 32.04 -2.53
CA ARG A 412 0.57 30.95 -3.35
C ARG A 412 0.17 29.56 -2.89
N SER A 413 -0.28 29.43 -1.64
CA SER A 413 -0.67 28.18 -1.00
C SER A 413 -1.87 28.40 -0.09
N TYR A 414 -2.65 27.33 0.11
CA TYR A 414 -3.70 27.24 1.13
C TYR A 414 -3.19 26.52 2.39
N SER A 415 -1.89 26.49 2.65
CA SER A 415 -1.37 26.10 3.97
C SER A 415 -1.61 27.24 4.97
N ILE A 416 -1.86 26.92 6.23
CA ILE A 416 -2.24 27.89 7.26
C ILE A 416 -1.28 29.09 7.33
N LYS A 417 0.04 28.83 7.24
CA LYS A 417 1.13 29.84 7.20
C LYS A 417 1.00 30.90 6.11
N TYR A 418 0.46 30.53 4.95
CA TYR A 418 0.23 31.50 3.86
C TYR A 418 -1.05 32.30 4.09
N LEU A 419 -2.00 31.78 4.88
CA LEU A 419 -3.24 32.46 5.21
C LEU A 419 -3.11 33.37 6.44
N GLU A 420 -2.18 33.08 7.36
CA GLU A 420 -1.91 33.88 8.57
C GLU A 420 -1.90 35.39 8.35
N PRO A 421 -1.31 35.96 7.27
CA PRO A 421 -1.37 37.39 7.04
C PRO A 421 -2.80 37.99 6.98
N LEU A 422 -3.83 37.19 6.70
CA LEU A 422 -5.24 37.62 6.64
C LEU A 422 -5.88 37.82 8.03
N TYR A 423 -5.40 37.11 9.06
CA TYR A 423 -6.04 37.07 10.38
C TYR A 423 -5.07 37.21 11.56
N MET A 424 -3.77 37.10 11.33
CA MET A 424 -2.66 37.30 12.27
C MET A 424 -1.57 38.23 11.67
N PRO A 425 -1.89 39.51 11.38
CA PRO A 425 -0.93 40.44 10.73
C PRO A 425 0.26 40.82 11.63
N GLU A 426 0.18 40.57 12.94
CA GLU A 426 1.23 40.86 13.93
C GLU A 426 2.16 39.67 14.20
N ALA A 427 2.00 38.56 13.46
CA ALA A 427 2.90 37.40 13.55
C ALA A 427 4.36 37.87 13.34
N ARG A 428 5.24 37.52 14.30
CA ARG A 428 6.57 38.12 14.49
C ARG A 428 7.37 38.20 13.19
N ALA A 429 7.64 39.42 12.72
CA ALA A 429 8.68 39.71 11.75
C ALA A 429 10.07 39.60 12.41
N GLY A 430 10.51 38.38 12.75
CA GLY A 430 11.83 38.12 13.33
C GLY A 430 11.88 36.81 14.11
N GLU A 431 12.69 35.86 13.63
CA GLU A 431 12.89 34.49 14.14
C GLU A 431 11.61 33.64 14.09
N VAL A 432 11.30 32.97 12.97
CA VAL A 432 11.96 31.71 12.58
C VAL A 432 12.25 31.72 11.06
N LYS A 433 13.44 32.17 10.67
CA LYS A 433 14.03 31.77 9.39
C LYS A 433 14.71 30.43 9.67
N THR A 434 14.38 29.43 8.85
CA THR A 434 14.65 28.00 9.03
C THR A 434 14.01 27.43 10.30
N ALA A 435 12.73 27.09 10.19
CA ALA A 435 12.16 26.05 11.02
C ALA A 435 12.99 24.79 10.72
N VAL A 436 13.92 24.48 11.63
CA VAL A 436 14.24 23.08 11.91
C VAL A 436 12.88 22.41 12.02
N SER A 437 12.61 21.42 11.16
CA SER A 437 11.28 20.77 11.16
C SER A 437 10.95 20.31 12.60
N SER A 438 9.67 20.32 13.00
CA SER A 438 9.28 19.84 14.34
C SER A 438 9.87 18.44 14.61
N ILE A 439 9.99 17.62 13.57
CA ILE A 439 10.72 16.35 13.52
C ILE A 439 12.21 16.50 13.91
N GLU A 440 12.98 17.36 13.24
CA GLU A 440 14.40 17.58 13.55
C GLU A 440 14.59 18.13 14.99
N ALA A 441 13.71 19.01 15.46
CA ALA A 441 13.73 19.49 16.84
C ALA A 441 13.44 18.34 17.82
N TYR A 442 12.51 17.45 17.50
CA TYR A 442 12.22 16.28 18.29
C TYR A 442 13.39 15.26 18.29
N GLU A 443 14.08 15.10 17.15
CA GLU A 443 15.32 14.31 17.06
C GLU A 443 16.43 14.88 17.95
N ASP A 444 16.58 16.21 17.99
CA ASP A 444 17.52 16.90 18.90
C ASP A 444 17.18 16.64 20.37
N TYR A 445 15.90 16.73 20.74
CA TYR A 445 15.42 16.38 22.08
C TYR A 445 15.82 14.95 22.48
N LEU A 446 15.53 13.98 21.61
CA LEU A 446 15.85 12.57 21.86
C LEU A 446 17.36 12.34 22.01
N THR A 447 18.16 13.02 21.19
CA THR A 447 19.63 12.97 21.25
C THR A 447 20.15 13.54 22.56
N LEU A 448 19.71 14.74 22.95
CA LEU A 448 20.11 15.38 24.21
C LEU A 448 19.69 14.57 25.43
N SER A 449 18.48 13.99 25.39
CA SER A 449 17.95 13.11 26.43
C SER A 449 18.83 11.86 26.60
N SER A 450 19.19 11.19 25.50
CA SER A 450 20.09 10.02 25.53
C SER A 450 21.51 10.34 26.02
N ALA A 451 21.99 11.57 25.82
CA ALA A 451 23.28 12.05 26.30
C ALA A 451 23.27 12.50 27.77
N GLY A 452 22.10 12.49 28.44
CA GLY A 452 21.93 12.95 29.82
C GLY A 452 21.90 14.48 29.98
N ASN A 453 21.72 15.24 28.89
CA ASN A 453 21.68 16.71 28.90
C ASN A 453 20.23 17.21 29.10
N THR A 454 19.66 16.98 30.28
CA THR A 454 18.22 17.19 30.54
C THR A 454 17.75 18.64 30.39
N GLU A 455 18.53 19.63 30.83
CA GLU A 455 18.12 21.05 30.77
C GLU A 455 17.96 21.56 29.34
N GLN A 456 18.85 21.15 28.44
CA GLN A 456 18.77 21.49 27.02
C GLN A 456 17.65 20.71 26.32
N ALA A 457 17.44 19.45 26.69
CA ALA A 457 16.32 18.66 26.18
C ALA A 457 14.95 19.30 26.53
N ASP A 458 14.80 19.78 27.77
CA ASP A 458 13.58 20.47 28.23
C ASP A 458 13.36 21.83 27.54
N GLU A 459 14.43 22.51 27.11
CA GLU A 459 14.34 23.73 26.30
C GLU A 459 13.82 23.45 24.89
N VAL A 460 14.29 22.36 24.28
CA VAL A 460 13.82 21.92 22.97
C VAL A 460 12.35 21.51 23.01
N LEU A 461 11.91 20.73 24.01
CA LEU A 461 10.49 20.37 24.17
C LEU A 461 9.58 21.59 24.35
N ARG A 462 10.02 22.61 25.09
CA ARG A 462 9.28 23.88 25.20
C ARG A 462 9.15 24.57 23.85
N GLY A 463 10.22 24.61 23.05
CA GLY A 463 10.15 25.16 21.69
C GLY A 463 9.17 24.43 20.78
N ILE A 464 9.07 23.09 20.90
CA ILE A 464 8.07 22.29 20.17
C ILE A 464 6.65 22.59 20.67
N ALA A 465 6.46 22.68 22.00
CA ALA A 465 5.18 23.05 22.59
C ALA A 465 4.70 24.44 22.13
N ASP A 466 5.58 25.43 22.16
CA ASP A 466 5.29 26.81 21.72
C ASP A 466 4.92 26.85 20.23
N TYR A 467 5.56 26.02 19.40
CA TYR A 467 5.27 25.91 17.98
C TYR A 467 3.88 25.30 17.73
N ASN A 468 3.54 24.20 18.39
CA ASN A 468 2.24 23.55 18.24
C ASN A 468 1.10 24.39 18.85
N GLU A 469 1.34 25.06 19.99
CA GLU A 469 0.41 26.04 20.56
C GLU A 469 0.10 27.16 19.56
N TYR A 470 1.12 27.68 18.86
CA TYR A 470 0.93 28.69 17.82
C TYR A 470 0.03 28.18 16.67
N ASP A 471 0.21 26.95 16.21
CA ASP A 471 -0.61 26.36 15.14
C ASP A 471 -2.07 26.10 15.60
N CYS A 472 -2.29 25.67 16.86
CA CYS A 472 -3.63 25.59 17.45
C CYS A 472 -4.30 26.98 17.56
N VAL A 473 -3.57 28.01 18.03
CA VAL A 473 -4.07 29.39 18.11
C VAL A 473 -4.37 29.95 16.72
N SER A 474 -3.53 29.67 15.72
CA SER A 474 -3.75 30.04 14.33
C SER A 474 -5.07 29.45 13.79
N THR A 475 -5.37 28.19 14.14
CA THR A 475 -6.63 27.53 13.81
C THR A 475 -7.84 28.23 14.45
N LEU A 476 -7.74 28.63 15.73
CA LEU A 476 -8.73 29.48 16.40
C LEU A 476 -8.94 30.82 15.69
N ARG A 477 -7.86 31.54 15.36
CA ARG A 477 -7.95 32.84 14.68
C ARG A 477 -8.53 32.74 13.27
N LEU A 478 -8.24 31.65 12.56
CA LEU A 478 -8.85 31.37 11.27
C LEU A 478 -10.36 31.15 11.40
N HIS A 479 -10.80 30.38 12.39
CA HIS A 479 -12.22 30.20 12.70
C HIS A 479 -12.91 31.55 12.99
N GLU A 480 -12.32 32.39 13.84
CA GLU A 480 -12.81 33.75 14.11
C GLU A 480 -12.87 34.61 12.84
N PHE A 481 -11.86 34.51 11.98
CA PHE A 481 -11.82 35.20 10.69
C PHE A 481 -12.96 34.77 9.77
N LEU A 482 -13.22 33.47 9.64
CA LEU A 482 -14.31 32.95 8.80
C LEU A 482 -15.68 33.43 9.29
N HIS A 483 -15.90 33.47 10.60
CA HIS A 483 -17.10 34.05 11.19
C HIS A 483 -17.23 35.55 10.93
N ARG A 484 -16.13 36.30 11.01
CA ARG A 484 -16.09 37.72 10.67
C ARG A 484 -16.46 37.94 9.19
N VAL A 485 -15.83 37.19 8.28
CA VAL A 485 -16.11 37.27 6.83
C VAL A 485 -17.57 36.96 6.52
N ARG A 486 -18.14 35.92 7.14
CA ARG A 486 -19.55 35.55 7.00
C ARG A 486 -20.47 36.69 7.42
N THR A 487 -20.23 37.24 8.61
CA THR A 487 -21.04 38.32 9.19
C THR A 487 -20.94 39.61 8.36
N GLU A 488 -19.75 40.00 7.94
CA GLU A 488 -19.51 41.18 7.11
C GLU A 488 -20.16 41.06 5.71
N ALA A 489 -20.21 39.85 5.16
CA ALA A 489 -20.89 39.57 3.90
C ALA A 489 -22.42 39.44 4.01
N GLY A 490 -22.97 39.49 5.23
CA GLY A 490 -24.41 39.34 5.47
C GLY A 490 -24.96 37.94 5.17
N ILE A 491 -24.12 36.91 5.28
CA ILE A 491 -24.50 35.52 5.03
C ILE A 491 -25.13 34.95 6.31
N PRO A 492 -26.42 34.56 6.31
CA PRO A 492 -27.05 33.96 7.49
C PRO A 492 -26.51 32.55 7.75
N LEU A 493 -26.59 32.11 9.01
CA LEU A 493 -26.40 30.70 9.36
C LEU A 493 -27.47 29.85 8.65
N ALA A 494 -27.10 28.63 8.25
CA ALA A 494 -28.08 27.68 7.73
C ALA A 494 -29.12 27.38 8.83
N GLU A 495 -30.40 27.60 8.54
CA GLU A 495 -31.46 27.15 9.45
C GLU A 495 -31.56 25.63 9.35
N PRO A 496 -31.45 24.89 10.48
CA PRO A 496 -31.72 23.46 10.46
C PRO A 496 -33.16 23.23 10.01
N GLU A 497 -33.39 22.24 9.14
CA GLU A 497 -34.76 21.90 8.74
C GLU A 497 -35.59 21.58 10.00
N PRO A 498 -36.83 22.09 10.10
CA PRO A 498 -37.66 21.87 11.28
C PRO A 498 -38.02 20.39 11.41
N GLU A 499 -37.31 19.68 12.28
CA GLU A 499 -37.59 18.30 12.68
C GLU A 499 -38.86 18.28 13.57
N SER A 500 -39.78 17.33 13.33
CA SER A 500 -40.97 17.22 14.19
C SER A 500 -40.58 16.69 15.58
N GLU A 501 -41.30 17.07 16.64
CA GLU A 501 -41.02 16.54 18.00
C GLU A 501 -41.06 15.01 18.07
N VAL A 502 -41.86 14.38 17.19
CA VAL A 502 -41.97 12.92 17.08
C VAL A 502 -40.72 12.33 16.44
N ASP A 503 -40.25 12.92 15.35
CA ASP A 503 -39.03 12.45 14.66
C ASP A 503 -37.78 12.67 15.53
N ALA A 504 -37.70 13.81 16.22
CA ALA A 504 -36.63 14.09 17.19
C ALA A 504 -36.64 13.14 18.39
N LEU A 505 -37.82 12.67 18.85
CA LEU A 505 -37.92 11.65 19.90
C LEU A 505 -37.51 10.27 19.38
N LEU A 506 -37.96 9.90 18.18
CA LEU A 506 -37.59 8.63 17.54
C LEU A 506 -36.09 8.55 17.31
N ARG A 507 -35.48 9.59 16.74
CA ARG A 507 -34.04 9.67 16.50
C ARG A 507 -33.24 9.55 17.80
N ARG A 508 -33.61 10.29 18.87
CA ARG A 508 -32.96 10.17 20.19
C ARG A 508 -33.08 8.76 20.77
N THR A 509 -34.25 8.14 20.66
CA THR A 509 -34.46 6.78 21.16
C THR A 509 -33.61 5.77 20.39
N GLU A 510 -33.57 5.88 19.06
CA GLU A 510 -32.74 5.04 18.19
C GLU A 510 -31.24 5.24 18.46
N GLU A 511 -30.81 6.48 18.70
CA GLU A 511 -29.44 6.85 19.08
C GLU A 511 -29.05 6.27 20.44
N GLU A 512 -29.92 6.37 21.45
CA GLU A 512 -29.71 5.79 22.79
C GLU A 512 -29.58 4.27 22.73
N GLU A 513 -30.50 3.59 22.02
CA GLU A 513 -30.41 2.14 21.84
C GLU A 513 -29.14 1.74 21.06
N ALA A 514 -28.77 2.51 20.04
CA ALA A 514 -27.55 2.28 19.29
C ALA A 514 -26.31 2.50 20.17
N ALA A 515 -26.32 3.50 21.05
CA ALA A 515 -25.26 3.76 22.04
C ALA A 515 -25.13 2.61 23.03
N GLN A 516 -26.25 2.09 23.54
CA GLN A 516 -26.23 0.94 24.44
C GLN A 516 -25.65 -0.30 23.77
N ARG A 517 -26.10 -0.64 22.55
CA ARG A 517 -25.58 -1.80 21.79
C ARG A 517 -24.08 -1.67 21.50
N ARG A 518 -23.58 -0.45 21.30
CA ARG A 518 -22.15 -0.15 21.14
C ARG A 518 -21.39 -0.39 22.45
N ALA A 519 -21.83 0.20 23.55
CA ALA A 519 -21.21 0.01 24.87
C ALA A 519 -21.13 -1.47 25.29
N GLU A 520 -22.21 -2.24 25.09
CA GLU A 520 -22.23 -3.69 25.35
C GLU A 520 -21.19 -4.44 24.49
N ARG A 521 -21.01 -4.01 23.24
CA ARG A 521 -20.03 -4.60 22.32
C ARG A 521 -18.59 -4.24 22.71
N ALA A 522 -18.32 -3.00 23.08
CA ALA A 522 -17.02 -2.58 23.58
C ALA A 522 -16.62 -3.38 24.83
N ALA A 523 -17.55 -3.55 25.78
CA ALA A 523 -17.32 -4.36 26.98
C ALA A 523 -17.04 -5.84 26.64
N ALA A 524 -17.79 -6.43 25.70
CA ALA A 524 -17.55 -7.80 25.25
C ALA A 524 -16.18 -7.98 24.57
N MET A 525 -15.71 -6.97 23.84
CA MET A 525 -14.38 -6.96 23.21
C MET A 525 -13.26 -6.87 24.26
N ALA A 526 -13.39 -5.93 25.20
CA ALA A 526 -12.43 -5.75 26.29
C ALA A 526 -12.26 -7.03 27.13
N ALA A 527 -13.38 -7.72 27.43
CA ALA A 527 -13.35 -9.00 28.16
C ALA A 527 -12.57 -10.13 27.45
N LEU A 528 -12.36 -10.04 26.13
CA LEU A 528 -11.53 -10.98 25.36
C LEU A 528 -10.08 -10.50 25.23
N VAL A 529 -9.88 -9.19 25.09
CA VAL A 529 -8.57 -8.59 24.78
C VAL A 529 -7.74 -8.36 26.03
N ASP A 530 -8.33 -7.83 27.11
CA ASP A 530 -7.61 -7.45 28.32
C ASP A 530 -6.83 -8.62 28.95
N PRO A 531 -7.40 -9.85 29.09
CA PRO A 531 -6.64 -10.99 29.63
C PRO A 531 -5.44 -11.39 28.75
N LEU A 532 -5.54 -11.20 27.44
CA LEU A 532 -4.45 -11.54 26.52
C LEU A 532 -3.28 -10.57 26.65
N LEU A 533 -3.57 -9.28 26.93
CA LEU A 533 -2.57 -8.22 27.08
C LEU A 533 -2.02 -8.08 28.51
N ASP A 534 -2.69 -8.65 29.51
CA ASP A 534 -2.28 -8.54 30.91
C ASP A 534 -0.85 -9.07 31.17
N GLY A 535 -0.03 -8.25 31.81
CA GLY A 535 1.35 -8.61 32.16
C GLY A 535 2.34 -8.73 30.98
N LEU A 536 1.98 -8.29 29.77
CA LEU A 536 2.96 -8.15 28.67
C LEU A 536 3.97 -7.01 28.98
N PRO A 537 5.24 -7.12 28.53
CA PRO A 537 6.19 -6.02 28.59
C PRO A 537 5.67 -4.75 27.89
N GLU A 538 6.18 -3.57 28.26
CA GLU A 538 5.82 -2.33 27.55
C GLU A 538 6.51 -2.23 26.18
N ASP A 539 7.72 -2.79 26.03
CA ASP A 539 8.47 -2.80 24.77
C ASP A 539 8.26 -4.14 24.03
N PRO A 540 7.68 -4.13 22.81
CA PRO A 540 7.58 -5.31 21.95
C PRO A 540 8.91 -6.01 21.65
N ALA A 541 10.05 -5.31 21.75
CA ALA A 541 11.38 -5.92 21.58
C ALA A 541 11.73 -6.93 22.69
N ASP A 542 11.11 -6.80 23.87
CA ASP A 542 11.28 -7.71 25.01
C ASP A 542 10.29 -8.88 24.99
N PHE A 543 9.42 -8.97 23.97
CA PHE A 543 8.40 -10.01 23.90
C PHE A 543 9.04 -11.38 23.70
N THR A 544 8.61 -12.35 24.50
CA THR A 544 8.83 -13.76 24.17
C THR A 544 7.96 -14.17 22.97
N PRO A 545 8.24 -15.31 22.31
CA PRO A 545 7.36 -15.83 21.27
C PRO A 545 5.90 -16.03 21.72
N ASP A 546 5.68 -16.31 23.01
CA ASP A 546 4.35 -16.48 23.59
C ASP A 546 3.67 -15.11 23.79
N ASP A 547 4.43 -14.08 24.17
CA ASP A 547 3.94 -12.70 24.28
C ASP A 547 3.54 -12.15 22.91
N HIS A 548 4.35 -12.39 21.88
CA HIS A 548 4.00 -12.06 20.49
C HIS A 548 2.71 -12.75 20.06
N ALA A 549 2.54 -14.04 20.38
CA ALA A 549 1.34 -14.77 20.02
C ALA A 549 0.09 -14.22 20.73
N ARG A 550 0.20 -13.87 22.01
CA ARG A 550 -0.90 -13.27 22.79
C ARG A 550 -1.29 -11.88 22.24
N ALA A 551 -0.31 -11.02 22.01
CA ALA A 551 -0.53 -9.68 21.47
C ALA A 551 -1.17 -9.74 20.06
N LEU A 552 -0.71 -10.66 19.22
CA LEU A 552 -1.23 -10.81 17.86
C LEU A 552 -2.64 -11.44 17.83
N LEU A 553 -2.95 -12.35 18.76
CA LEU A 553 -4.31 -12.84 18.93
C LEU A 553 -5.25 -11.73 19.39
N ALA A 554 -4.83 -10.91 20.37
CA ALA A 554 -5.56 -9.74 20.82
C ALA A 554 -5.84 -8.75 19.66
N ALA A 555 -4.81 -8.46 18.86
CA ALA A 555 -4.92 -7.63 17.65
C ALA A 555 -5.86 -8.22 16.58
N SER A 556 -5.99 -9.54 16.53
CA SER A 556 -6.88 -10.23 15.60
C SER A 556 -8.35 -10.18 16.04
N VAL A 557 -8.65 -9.92 17.32
CA VAL A 557 -10.03 -9.78 17.78
C VAL A 557 -10.65 -8.50 17.20
N GLY A 558 -11.79 -8.64 16.51
CA GLY A 558 -12.45 -7.54 15.79
C GLY A 558 -11.83 -7.22 14.43
N TYR A 559 -10.89 -8.03 13.94
CA TYR A 559 -10.25 -7.86 12.63
C TYR A 559 -11.28 -7.74 11.51
N HIS A 560 -12.23 -8.69 11.39
CA HIS A 560 -13.13 -8.71 10.24
C HIS A 560 -14.10 -7.53 10.25
N ARG A 561 -14.46 -7.02 11.43
CA ARG A 561 -15.17 -5.75 11.57
C ARG A 561 -14.36 -4.59 10.97
N ARG A 562 -13.13 -4.36 11.47
CA ARG A 562 -12.25 -3.29 10.98
C ARG A 562 -12.03 -3.37 9.47
N GLU A 563 -11.91 -4.59 8.94
CA GLU A 563 -11.77 -4.84 7.51
C GLU A 563 -12.99 -4.41 6.69
N THR A 564 -14.20 -4.53 7.25
CA THR A 564 -15.45 -4.12 6.56
C THR A 564 -15.82 -2.64 6.75
N ASN A 565 -15.28 -1.96 7.76
CA ASN A 565 -15.64 -0.57 8.09
C ASN A 565 -15.42 0.42 6.92
N PRO A 566 -14.27 0.42 6.21
CA PRO A 566 -14.06 1.33 5.08
C PRO A 566 -15.12 1.21 3.99
N ALA A 567 -15.52 -0.02 3.66
CA ALA A 567 -16.57 -0.26 2.66
C ALA A 567 -17.94 0.28 3.14
N TRP A 568 -18.24 0.20 4.44
CA TRP A 568 -19.45 0.78 5.01
C TRP A 568 -19.42 2.31 5.03
N TRP A 569 -18.31 2.92 5.46
CA TRP A 569 -18.15 4.37 5.42
C TRP A 569 -18.30 4.91 4.01
N GLU A 570 -17.68 4.24 3.04
CA GLU A 570 -17.76 4.61 1.63
C GLU A 570 -19.19 4.48 1.08
N PHE A 571 -19.87 3.38 1.41
CA PHE A 571 -21.27 3.16 1.03
C PHE A 571 -22.19 4.28 1.54
N PHE A 572 -22.03 4.71 2.80
CA PHE A 572 -22.83 5.81 3.36
C PHE A 572 -22.43 7.18 2.79
N ARG A 573 -21.13 7.43 2.58
CA ARG A 573 -20.65 8.63 1.88
C ARG A 573 -21.30 8.75 0.51
N GLN A 574 -21.31 7.67 -0.28
CA GLN A 574 -21.88 7.67 -1.63
C GLN A 574 -23.39 7.90 -1.64
N LEU A 575 -24.11 7.36 -0.66
CA LEU A 575 -25.54 7.63 -0.50
C LEU A 575 -25.83 9.10 -0.22
N ALA A 576 -24.99 9.75 0.60
CA ALA A 576 -25.14 11.15 0.97
C ALA A 576 -24.52 12.14 -0.04
N ALA A 577 -23.58 11.70 -0.88
CA ALA A 577 -22.81 12.57 -1.76
C ALA A 577 -23.67 13.36 -2.77
N PRO A 578 -23.30 14.59 -3.15
CA PRO A 578 -23.88 15.27 -4.30
C PRO A 578 -23.66 14.48 -5.61
N LEU A 579 -24.56 14.64 -6.59
CA LEU A 579 -24.44 13.93 -7.88
C LEU A 579 -23.13 14.26 -8.63
N SER A 580 -22.66 15.51 -8.53
CA SER A 580 -21.39 15.94 -9.14
C SER A 580 -20.17 15.14 -8.66
N ASP A 581 -20.20 14.71 -7.40
CA ASP A 581 -19.12 13.94 -6.79
C ASP A 581 -19.19 12.48 -7.24
N LEU A 582 -20.41 11.96 -7.42
CA LEU A 582 -20.64 10.63 -7.97
C LEU A 582 -20.29 10.52 -9.46
N GLU A 583 -20.37 11.62 -10.23
CA GLU A 583 -19.98 11.64 -11.64
C GLU A 583 -18.48 11.40 -11.86
N VAL A 584 -17.65 11.78 -10.89
CA VAL A 584 -16.19 11.56 -10.91
C VAL A 584 -15.78 10.29 -10.15
N ASP A 585 -16.70 9.66 -9.42
CA ASP A 585 -16.46 8.42 -8.69
C ASP A 585 -16.48 7.21 -9.62
N THR A 586 -15.32 6.59 -9.81
CA THR A 586 -15.16 5.42 -10.69
C THR A 586 -15.84 4.13 -10.19
N THR A 587 -16.36 4.13 -8.96
CA THR A 587 -17.09 3.01 -8.36
C THR A 587 -18.61 3.13 -8.47
N CYS A 588 -19.10 4.29 -8.94
CA CYS A 588 -20.51 4.55 -9.19
C CYS A 588 -20.78 4.70 -10.70
N ALA A 589 -22.06 4.78 -11.06
CA ALA A 589 -22.47 5.17 -12.40
C ALA A 589 -23.60 6.19 -12.34
N VAL A 590 -23.34 7.39 -12.85
CA VAL A 590 -24.37 8.39 -13.13
C VAL A 590 -24.85 8.17 -14.57
N PRO A 591 -26.13 7.85 -14.79
CA PRO A 591 -26.66 7.50 -16.10
C PRO A 591 -26.79 8.73 -17.01
N VAL A 592 -26.41 8.57 -18.29
CA VAL A 592 -26.79 9.51 -19.36
C VAL A 592 -28.26 9.30 -19.75
N SER A 593 -28.74 8.07 -19.69
CA SER A 593 -30.15 7.74 -19.90
C SER A 593 -30.53 6.44 -19.19
N VAL A 594 -31.79 6.34 -18.73
CA VAL A 594 -32.35 5.12 -18.15
C VAL A 594 -33.66 4.76 -18.85
N THR A 595 -33.79 3.50 -19.27
CA THR A 595 -35.05 2.93 -19.77
C THR A 595 -35.58 1.94 -18.76
N ALA A 596 -36.84 2.10 -18.32
CA ALA A 596 -37.49 1.19 -17.37
C ALA A 596 -38.55 0.32 -18.06
N GLY A 597 -38.55 -0.98 -17.77
CA GLY A 597 -39.63 -1.90 -18.10
C GLY A 597 -40.78 -1.85 -17.09
N GLU A 598 -41.86 -2.58 -17.38
CA GLU A 598 -43.03 -2.67 -16.49
C GLU A 598 -42.73 -3.49 -15.23
N TRP A 599 -43.40 -3.14 -14.13
CA TRP A 599 -43.38 -3.92 -12.89
C TRP A 599 -44.17 -5.22 -13.07
N VAL A 600 -43.50 -6.34 -12.83
CA VAL A 600 -44.10 -7.68 -12.77
C VAL A 600 -44.44 -7.99 -11.31
N PRO A 601 -45.73 -8.25 -10.98
CA PRO A 601 -46.14 -8.57 -9.61
C PRO A 601 -45.58 -9.93 -9.14
N PRO A 602 -45.42 -10.14 -7.82
CA PRO A 602 -44.93 -11.41 -7.29
C PRO A 602 -45.81 -12.58 -7.70
N SER A 603 -45.19 -13.71 -8.06
CA SER A 603 -45.89 -14.97 -8.34
C SER A 603 -45.30 -16.13 -7.53
N GLY A 604 -46.15 -17.07 -7.10
CA GLY A 604 -45.74 -18.24 -6.33
C GLY A 604 -45.27 -17.89 -4.89
N ARG A 605 -44.06 -18.33 -4.52
CA ARG A 605 -43.46 -18.09 -3.18
C ARG A 605 -42.74 -16.75 -3.04
N LEU A 606 -42.64 -15.97 -4.12
CA LEU A 606 -41.97 -14.66 -4.12
C LEU A 606 -42.86 -13.61 -3.44
N ARG A 607 -42.25 -12.67 -2.72
CA ARG A 607 -42.96 -11.60 -1.98
C ARG A 607 -42.77 -10.20 -2.57
N THR A 608 -41.94 -10.05 -3.60
CA THR A 608 -41.55 -8.75 -4.18
C THR A 608 -41.97 -8.67 -5.65
N ALA A 609 -42.38 -7.47 -6.08
CA ALA A 609 -42.51 -7.13 -7.50
C ALA A 609 -41.12 -6.86 -8.08
N LYS A 610 -40.95 -7.06 -9.40
CA LYS A 610 -39.67 -6.86 -10.10
C LYS A 610 -39.84 -6.05 -11.37
N ARG A 611 -38.83 -5.26 -11.76
CA ARG A 611 -38.74 -4.65 -13.09
C ARG A 611 -37.32 -4.66 -13.61
N THR A 612 -37.18 -4.60 -14.94
CA THR A 612 -35.88 -4.46 -15.61
C THR A 612 -35.60 -3.00 -15.91
N LEU A 613 -34.37 -2.56 -15.65
CA LEU A 613 -33.86 -1.24 -16.02
C LEU A 613 -32.66 -1.40 -16.97
N VAL A 614 -32.58 -0.57 -18.00
CA VAL A 614 -31.41 -0.45 -18.87
C VAL A 614 -30.80 0.92 -18.67
N VAL A 615 -29.60 0.96 -18.11
CA VAL A 615 -28.88 2.17 -17.75
C VAL A 615 -27.72 2.35 -18.74
N ARG A 616 -27.66 3.51 -19.39
CA ARG A 616 -26.58 3.88 -20.31
C ARG A 616 -25.70 4.96 -19.69
N CYS A 617 -24.39 4.77 -19.76
CA CYS A 617 -23.36 5.65 -19.21
C CYS A 617 -22.58 6.36 -20.32
N ASP A 618 -21.82 7.38 -19.95
CA ASP A 618 -20.92 8.09 -20.84
C ASP A 618 -19.79 7.14 -21.31
N PRO A 619 -19.54 6.99 -22.62
CA PRO A 619 -18.42 6.20 -23.13
C PRO A 619 -17.04 6.59 -22.57
N ASP A 620 -16.85 7.87 -22.24
CA ASP A 620 -15.61 8.36 -21.64
C ASP A 620 -15.53 8.08 -20.13
N ARG A 621 -16.66 7.70 -19.50
CA ARG A 621 -16.79 7.33 -18.08
C ARG A 621 -17.62 6.05 -17.91
N PRO A 622 -17.06 4.88 -18.28
CA PRO A 622 -17.78 3.62 -18.22
C PRO A 622 -18.09 3.19 -16.78
N HIS A 623 -19.21 2.50 -16.57
CA HIS A 623 -19.59 1.97 -15.26
C HIS A 623 -18.65 0.81 -14.81
N PRO A 624 -18.56 0.54 -13.49
CA PRO A 624 -17.70 -0.52 -12.96
C PRO A 624 -18.37 -1.90 -12.81
N PHE A 625 -19.69 -2.01 -12.98
CA PHE A 625 -20.46 -3.19 -12.59
C PHE A 625 -20.40 -4.39 -13.56
N ALA A 626 -20.38 -5.60 -12.99
CA ALA A 626 -20.36 -6.88 -13.69
C ALA A 626 -21.65 -7.71 -13.47
N PRO A 627 -21.97 -8.66 -14.37
CA PRO A 627 -23.16 -9.50 -14.22
C PRO A 627 -23.16 -10.29 -12.90
N GLY A 628 -24.26 -10.16 -12.16
CA GLY A 628 -24.48 -10.83 -10.89
C GLY A 628 -24.14 -10.02 -9.64
N ASP A 629 -23.58 -8.82 -9.80
CA ASP A 629 -23.31 -7.86 -8.73
C ASP A 629 -24.63 -7.36 -8.12
N ASP A 630 -24.62 -7.18 -6.80
CA ASP A 630 -25.68 -6.49 -6.08
C ASP A 630 -25.34 -4.99 -6.07
N VAL A 631 -26.31 -4.14 -6.41
CA VAL A 631 -26.15 -2.68 -6.55
C VAL A 631 -27.25 -1.93 -5.80
N ARG A 632 -26.99 -0.66 -5.48
CA ARG A 632 -27.94 0.23 -4.83
C ARG A 632 -28.32 1.36 -5.80
N LEU A 633 -29.61 1.46 -6.12
CA LEU A 633 -30.18 2.49 -6.97
C LEU A 633 -30.60 3.70 -6.13
N ARG A 634 -30.15 4.90 -6.49
CA ARG A 634 -30.49 6.14 -5.77
C ARG A 634 -31.62 6.89 -6.46
N TYR A 635 -32.62 7.32 -5.69
CA TYR A 635 -33.81 8.06 -6.11
C TYR A 635 -33.97 9.31 -5.22
N GLY A 636 -33.21 10.37 -5.49
CA GLY A 636 -33.19 11.54 -4.60
C GLY A 636 -32.65 11.17 -3.22
N ALA A 637 -33.50 11.29 -2.19
CA ALA A 637 -33.20 10.89 -0.81
C ALA A 637 -33.39 9.38 -0.54
N ASP A 638 -34.10 8.67 -1.41
CA ASP A 638 -34.37 7.23 -1.26
C ASP A 638 -33.34 6.36 -2.00
N ALA A 639 -33.23 5.10 -1.58
CA ALA A 639 -32.40 4.11 -2.28
C ALA A 639 -33.03 2.71 -2.26
N ARG A 640 -32.76 1.90 -3.30
CA ARG A 640 -33.34 0.55 -3.48
C ARG A 640 -32.31 -0.46 -3.97
N ASP A 641 -32.48 -1.72 -3.55
CA ASP A 641 -31.63 -2.81 -4.02
C ASP A 641 -31.99 -3.24 -5.45
N ALA A 642 -30.97 -3.45 -6.27
CA ALA A 642 -31.09 -4.06 -7.57
C ALA A 642 -29.92 -5.00 -7.85
N LYS A 643 -30.03 -5.77 -8.92
CA LYS A 643 -29.01 -6.74 -9.32
C LYS A 643 -28.63 -6.57 -10.78
N VAL A 644 -27.35 -6.66 -11.08
CA VAL A 644 -26.88 -6.64 -12.46
C VAL A 644 -27.19 -7.96 -13.15
N VAL A 645 -27.94 -7.91 -14.25
CA VAL A 645 -28.31 -9.07 -15.06
C VAL A 645 -27.28 -9.29 -16.17
N SER A 646 -26.93 -8.21 -16.87
CA SER A 646 -25.92 -8.19 -17.92
C SER A 646 -25.29 -6.80 -18.00
N SER A 647 -24.10 -6.72 -18.60
CA SER A 647 -23.44 -5.43 -18.81
C SER A 647 -22.54 -5.44 -20.04
N THR A 648 -22.30 -4.25 -20.59
CA THR A 648 -21.32 -3.94 -21.62
C THR A 648 -20.37 -2.85 -21.08
N ALA A 649 -19.59 -2.18 -21.94
CA ALA A 649 -18.74 -1.08 -21.48
C ALA A 649 -19.51 0.19 -21.09
N VAL A 650 -20.69 0.41 -21.68
CA VAL A 650 -21.45 1.67 -21.57
C VAL A 650 -22.91 1.46 -21.19
N GLU A 651 -23.34 0.21 -21.01
CA GLU A 651 -24.72 -0.14 -20.73
C GLU A 651 -24.77 -1.26 -19.70
N VAL A 652 -25.58 -1.08 -18.66
CA VAL A 652 -25.85 -2.07 -17.63
C VAL A 652 -27.35 -2.36 -17.54
N THR A 653 -27.71 -3.64 -17.58
CA THR A 653 -29.09 -4.10 -17.37
C THR A 653 -29.25 -4.57 -15.93
N LEU A 654 -30.23 -4.00 -15.24
CA LEU A 654 -30.48 -4.21 -13.81
C LEU A 654 -31.88 -4.80 -13.59
N GLU A 655 -32.00 -5.68 -12.60
CA GLU A 655 -33.28 -6.15 -12.06
C GLU A 655 -33.50 -5.51 -10.69
N GLU A 656 -34.44 -4.56 -10.61
CA GLU A 656 -34.86 -3.94 -9.36
C GLU A 656 -35.99 -4.76 -8.74
N SER A 657 -35.96 -4.94 -7.42
CA SER A 657 -37.04 -5.59 -6.67
C SER A 657 -37.59 -4.65 -5.60
N SER A 658 -38.91 -4.57 -5.47
CA SER A 658 -39.57 -3.76 -4.44
C SER A 658 -40.79 -4.48 -3.85
N ALA A 659 -41.20 -4.09 -2.65
CA ALA A 659 -42.49 -4.52 -2.10
C ALA A 659 -43.62 -3.98 -3.01
N PRO A 660 -44.71 -4.73 -3.25
CA PRO A 660 -45.75 -4.30 -4.21
C PRO A 660 -46.36 -2.92 -3.92
N ASP A 661 -46.47 -2.56 -2.64
CA ASP A 661 -46.96 -1.27 -2.11
C ASP A 661 -45.94 -0.13 -2.21
N ARG A 662 -44.67 -0.43 -2.52
CA ARG A 662 -43.56 0.52 -2.67
C ARG A 662 -43.01 0.57 -4.11
N THR A 663 -43.81 0.14 -5.10
CA THR A 663 -43.44 0.26 -6.51
C THR A 663 -43.62 1.70 -6.99
N SER A 664 -42.67 2.22 -7.77
CA SER A 664 -42.74 3.56 -8.38
C SER A 664 -42.22 3.52 -9.82
N ASN A 665 -42.66 4.47 -10.64
CA ASN A 665 -42.16 4.69 -12.00
C ASN A 665 -40.96 5.64 -12.07
N ASP A 666 -40.50 6.18 -10.93
CA ASP A 666 -39.31 7.02 -10.87
C ASP A 666 -38.08 6.30 -11.44
N LEU A 667 -37.15 7.08 -11.98
CA LEU A 667 -35.89 6.62 -12.55
C LEU A 667 -34.73 6.95 -11.59
N PRO A 668 -33.74 6.04 -11.46
CA PRO A 668 -32.62 6.26 -10.57
C PRO A 668 -31.70 7.36 -11.12
N ALA A 669 -31.23 8.22 -10.23
CA ALA A 669 -30.25 9.25 -10.52
C ALA A 669 -28.81 8.73 -10.53
N ALA A 670 -28.54 7.61 -9.85
CA ALA A 670 -27.24 6.95 -9.84
C ALA A 670 -27.38 5.45 -9.53
N VAL A 671 -26.40 4.67 -9.97
CA VAL A 671 -26.17 3.28 -9.59
C VAL A 671 -24.92 3.23 -8.72
N LEU A 672 -25.06 2.78 -7.48
CA LEU A 672 -24.01 2.67 -6.48
C LEU A 672 -23.67 1.19 -6.23
N PRO A 673 -22.48 0.87 -5.68
CA PRO A 673 -22.18 -0.45 -5.15
C PRO A 673 -23.25 -0.95 -4.16
N GLY A 674 -23.47 -2.26 -4.11
CA GLY A 674 -24.34 -2.88 -3.12
C GLY A 674 -23.81 -2.73 -1.69
N SER A 675 -24.64 -3.11 -0.72
CA SER A 675 -24.26 -3.02 0.70
C SER A 675 -23.10 -4.00 1.00
N PRO A 676 -22.09 -3.60 1.78
CA PRO A 676 -21.01 -4.50 2.18
C PRO A 676 -21.52 -5.73 2.95
N VAL A 677 -20.79 -6.84 2.85
CA VAL A 677 -21.12 -8.10 3.52
C VAL A 677 -20.77 -8.01 5.00
N ARG A 678 -21.68 -8.43 5.89
CA ARG A 678 -21.41 -8.50 7.34
C ARG A 678 -20.41 -9.63 7.66
N PRO A 679 -19.46 -9.44 8.59
CA PRO A 679 -18.33 -10.36 8.81
C PRO A 679 -18.65 -11.68 9.55
N SER A 680 -19.82 -11.84 10.17
CA SER A 680 -20.20 -13.08 10.91
C SER A 680 -20.37 -14.28 9.96
N PRO A 681 -19.72 -15.44 10.21
CA PRO A 681 -19.35 -15.93 11.55
C PRO A 681 -17.86 -15.84 11.89
N LYS A 682 -17.03 -15.15 11.11
CA LYS A 682 -15.56 -15.21 11.27
C LYS A 682 -15.07 -14.54 12.56
N ASP A 683 -15.61 -13.36 12.88
CA ASP A 683 -15.29 -12.64 14.13
C ASP A 683 -15.58 -13.50 15.38
N GLU A 684 -16.70 -14.23 15.38
CA GLU A 684 -17.11 -15.11 16.50
C GLU A 684 -16.11 -16.26 16.71
N ALA A 685 -15.58 -16.84 15.63
CA ALA A 685 -14.61 -17.93 15.73
C ALA A 685 -13.25 -17.46 16.27
N VAL A 686 -12.80 -16.25 15.91
CA VAL A 686 -11.59 -15.65 16.52
C VAL A 686 -11.82 -15.33 17.99
N ALA A 687 -12.99 -14.82 18.36
CA ALA A 687 -13.37 -14.59 19.74
C ALA A 687 -13.36 -15.88 20.59
N ASP A 688 -13.79 -17.01 20.02
CA ASP A 688 -13.73 -18.31 20.70
C ASP A 688 -12.28 -18.77 20.93
N LEU A 689 -11.38 -18.55 19.97
CA LEU A 689 -9.95 -18.83 20.16
C LEU A 689 -9.34 -17.92 21.24
N ALA A 690 -9.66 -16.63 21.23
CA ALA A 690 -9.23 -15.68 22.26
C ALA A 690 -9.70 -16.10 23.65
N ARG A 691 -10.96 -16.55 23.78
CA ARG A 691 -11.51 -17.08 25.03
C ARG A 691 -10.77 -18.34 25.50
N LEU A 692 -10.53 -19.29 24.60
CA LEU A 692 -9.79 -20.52 24.90
C LEU A 692 -8.39 -20.21 25.45
N VAL A 693 -7.67 -19.28 24.82
CA VAL A 693 -6.35 -18.86 25.29
C VAL A 693 -6.46 -18.15 26.63
N GLY A 694 -7.35 -17.17 26.77
CA GLY A 694 -7.57 -16.42 28.01
C GLY A 694 -7.89 -17.32 29.21
N GLU A 695 -8.71 -18.36 29.02
CA GLU A 695 -9.07 -19.34 30.07
C GLU A 695 -7.92 -20.29 30.47
N THR A 696 -6.88 -20.42 29.63
CA THR A 696 -5.76 -21.34 29.85
C THR A 696 -4.46 -20.65 30.29
N LEU A 697 -4.41 -19.31 30.24
CA LEU A 697 -3.27 -18.52 30.72
C LEU A 697 -2.91 -18.86 32.19
N PRO A 698 -1.61 -18.86 32.54
CA PRO A 698 -0.48 -18.36 31.76
C PRO A 698 0.08 -19.34 30.71
N ALA A 699 -0.41 -20.57 30.62
CA ALA A 699 0.09 -21.56 29.67
C ALA A 699 -0.73 -21.51 28.37
N LEU A 700 -0.07 -21.35 27.22
CA LEU A 700 -0.76 -21.36 25.93
C LEU A 700 -1.25 -22.78 25.58
N PRO A 701 -2.48 -22.94 25.03
CA PRO A 701 -3.04 -24.23 24.71
C PRO A 701 -2.38 -24.84 23.48
N ALA A 702 -2.31 -26.17 23.43
CA ALA A 702 -1.85 -26.93 22.26
C ALA A 702 -2.91 -26.86 21.15
N HIS A 703 -2.81 -25.84 20.30
CA HIS A 703 -3.79 -25.54 19.26
C HIS A 703 -3.10 -25.06 17.98
N PRO A 704 -3.54 -25.48 16.78
CA PRO A 704 -2.85 -25.11 15.55
C PRO A 704 -2.88 -23.61 15.26
N GLY A 705 -3.94 -22.90 15.67
CA GLY A 705 -3.99 -21.43 15.57
C GLY A 705 -2.99 -20.73 16.48
N VAL A 706 -2.70 -21.29 17.66
CA VAL A 706 -1.72 -20.73 18.60
C VAL A 706 -0.29 -21.01 18.12
N ASP A 707 -0.03 -22.23 17.65
CA ASP A 707 1.27 -22.59 17.06
C ASP A 707 1.57 -21.80 15.77
N LEU A 708 0.55 -21.46 14.98
CA LEU A 708 0.67 -20.53 13.85
C LEU A 708 1.11 -19.14 14.31
N LEU A 709 0.52 -18.60 15.38
CA LEU A 709 0.91 -17.30 15.93
C LEU A 709 2.36 -17.32 16.44
N ARG A 710 2.78 -18.42 17.07
CA ARG A 710 4.14 -18.63 17.58
C ARG A 710 5.16 -18.97 16.48
N ARG A 711 4.71 -19.27 15.27
CA ARG A 711 5.53 -19.75 14.13
C ARG A 711 6.28 -21.05 14.45
N ILE A 712 5.60 -22.04 15.04
CA ILE A 712 6.22 -23.31 15.44
C ILE A 712 5.45 -24.50 14.86
N PRO A 713 6.04 -25.33 13.98
CA PRO A 713 5.45 -26.59 13.58
C PRO A 713 5.72 -27.67 14.64
N ARG A 714 4.69 -28.11 15.39
CA ARG A 714 4.81 -29.19 16.37
C ARG A 714 4.48 -30.56 15.75
N LEU A 715 5.51 -31.40 15.65
CA LEU A 715 5.43 -32.78 15.15
C LEU A 715 5.98 -33.76 16.20
N ARG A 716 5.51 -35.01 16.19
CA ARG A 716 5.95 -36.06 17.14
C ARG A 716 7.42 -36.49 17.00
N GLY A 717 8.11 -36.09 15.92
CA GLY A 717 9.49 -36.47 15.62
C GLY A 717 10.35 -35.37 14.99
N GLY A 718 9.96 -34.10 15.11
CA GLY A 718 10.56 -32.99 14.37
C GLY A 718 10.15 -32.93 12.90
N LEU A 719 10.64 -31.94 12.17
CA LEU A 719 10.41 -31.84 10.73
C LEU A 719 11.34 -32.82 9.99
N PRO A 720 10.80 -33.73 9.14
CA PRO A 720 11.64 -34.58 8.30
C PRO A 720 12.55 -33.77 7.36
N GLU A 721 13.79 -34.23 7.18
CA GLU A 721 14.69 -33.65 6.17
C GLU A 721 14.12 -33.82 4.75
N PRO A 722 14.25 -32.82 3.85
CA PRO A 722 13.80 -32.93 2.47
C PRO A 722 14.46 -34.10 1.73
N GLY A 723 13.68 -35.11 1.33
CA GLY A 723 14.13 -36.20 0.47
C GLY A 723 14.02 -35.87 -1.03
N GLU A 724 14.43 -36.81 -1.90
CA GLU A 724 14.27 -36.68 -3.36
C GLU A 724 12.78 -36.52 -3.78
N ASP A 725 11.87 -37.16 -3.04
CA ASP A 725 10.43 -36.96 -3.17
C ASP A 725 9.90 -36.07 -2.04
N LEU A 726 9.88 -34.77 -2.32
CA LEU A 726 9.36 -33.77 -1.39
C LEU A 726 7.87 -33.96 -1.08
N VAL A 727 7.07 -34.52 -2.01
CA VAL A 727 5.65 -34.80 -1.77
C VAL A 727 5.50 -35.90 -0.72
N ALA A 728 6.26 -36.99 -0.83
CA ALA A 728 6.27 -38.05 0.18
C ALA A 728 6.78 -37.54 1.55
N THR A 729 7.77 -36.64 1.53
CA THR A 729 8.30 -36.00 2.74
C THR A 729 7.22 -35.17 3.44
N VAL A 730 6.48 -34.33 2.70
CA VAL A 730 5.37 -33.55 3.23
C VAL A 730 4.26 -34.45 3.79
N ILE A 731 3.88 -35.53 3.09
CA ILE A 731 2.89 -36.49 3.59
C ILE A 731 3.31 -37.08 4.95
N THR A 732 4.58 -37.49 5.05
CA THR A 732 5.15 -38.02 6.29
C THR A 732 5.11 -36.99 7.42
N ALA A 733 5.42 -35.72 7.11
CA ALA A 733 5.37 -34.63 8.08
C ALA A 733 3.94 -34.38 8.58
N VAL A 734 2.94 -34.36 7.68
CA VAL A 734 1.52 -34.18 8.05
C VAL A 734 0.99 -35.35 8.89
N ASP A 735 1.46 -36.58 8.65
CA ASP A 735 1.09 -37.72 9.48
C ASP A 735 1.60 -37.61 10.93
N GLN A 736 2.72 -36.90 11.13
CA GLN A 736 3.36 -36.66 12.42
C GLN A 736 2.88 -35.37 13.12
N LEU A 737 2.05 -34.54 12.49
CA LEU A 737 1.49 -33.33 13.10
C LEU A 737 0.70 -33.66 14.36
N ASP A 738 0.90 -32.84 15.39
CA ASP A 738 0.30 -33.03 16.71
C ASP A 738 -0.38 -31.76 17.21
N GLY A 739 -1.59 -31.52 16.70
CA GLY A 739 -2.40 -30.37 17.09
C GLY A 739 -1.80 -29.05 16.59
N SER A 740 -1.21 -29.03 15.39
CA SER A 740 -0.31 -27.95 14.95
C SER A 740 -0.45 -27.59 13.47
N VAL A 741 0.45 -26.75 12.98
CA VAL A 741 0.46 -26.24 11.60
C VAL A 741 1.72 -26.70 10.85
N LEU A 742 1.56 -27.04 9.56
CA LEU A 742 2.67 -27.23 8.62
C LEU A 742 2.48 -26.31 7.41
N ALA A 743 3.55 -25.64 7.00
CA ALA A 743 3.53 -24.78 5.83
C ALA A 743 4.32 -25.37 4.65
N VAL A 744 3.78 -25.19 3.45
CA VAL A 744 4.48 -25.47 2.20
C VAL A 744 4.34 -24.26 1.28
N GLN A 745 5.48 -23.62 1.00
CA GLN A 745 5.56 -22.58 0.00
C GLN A 745 5.71 -23.20 -1.38
N GLY A 746 4.75 -22.94 -2.25
CA GLY A 746 4.75 -23.45 -3.62
C GLY A 746 4.71 -22.33 -4.66
N PRO A 747 5.84 -22.00 -5.29
CA PRO A 747 5.89 -21.06 -6.41
C PRO A 747 4.97 -21.42 -7.60
N PRO A 748 4.78 -20.50 -8.56
CA PRO A 748 4.01 -20.75 -9.79
C PRO A 748 4.48 -21.99 -10.54
N GLY A 749 3.55 -22.91 -10.81
CA GLY A 749 3.83 -24.15 -11.53
C GLY A 749 4.61 -25.21 -10.74
N ALA A 750 4.90 -24.99 -9.45
CA ALA A 750 5.63 -25.95 -8.61
C ALA A 750 4.81 -27.18 -8.18
N GLY A 751 3.51 -27.21 -8.50
CA GLY A 751 2.65 -28.38 -8.25
C GLY A 751 1.92 -28.38 -6.91
N LYS A 752 1.59 -27.21 -6.34
CA LYS A 752 0.76 -27.10 -5.11
C LYS A 752 -0.51 -27.97 -5.15
N THR A 753 -1.30 -27.86 -6.21
CA THR A 753 -2.53 -28.63 -6.38
C THR A 753 -2.27 -30.13 -6.54
N TYR A 754 -1.15 -30.52 -7.15
CA TYR A 754 -0.72 -31.92 -7.25
C TYR A 754 -0.36 -32.49 -5.87
N LEU A 755 0.43 -31.74 -5.08
CA LEU A 755 0.73 -32.07 -3.69
C LEU A 755 -0.56 -32.20 -2.85
N ALA A 756 -1.45 -31.21 -2.93
CA ALA A 756 -2.72 -31.20 -2.20
C ALA A 756 -3.56 -32.45 -2.54
N GLY A 757 -3.72 -32.78 -3.82
CA GLY A 757 -4.48 -33.95 -4.26
C GLY A 757 -3.92 -35.28 -3.72
N LYS A 758 -2.59 -35.45 -3.76
CA LYS A 758 -1.90 -36.63 -3.21
C LYS A 758 -2.04 -36.72 -1.69
N LEU A 759 -1.83 -35.61 -0.99
CA LEU A 759 -1.95 -35.50 0.45
C LEU A 759 -3.36 -35.85 0.92
N ILE A 760 -4.38 -35.21 0.32
CA ILE A 760 -5.78 -35.43 0.70
C ILE A 760 -6.19 -36.87 0.45
N ALA A 761 -5.83 -37.45 -0.71
CA ALA A 761 -6.12 -38.85 -1.01
C ALA A 761 -5.48 -39.82 0.00
N HIS A 762 -4.25 -39.55 0.45
CA HIS A 762 -3.59 -40.32 1.51
C HIS A 762 -4.34 -40.21 2.84
N LEU A 763 -4.62 -38.98 3.29
CA LEU A 763 -5.30 -38.72 4.57
C LEU A 763 -6.69 -39.38 4.61
N VAL A 764 -7.48 -39.22 3.55
CA VAL A 764 -8.82 -39.82 3.46
C VAL A 764 -8.75 -41.35 3.47
N ARG A 765 -7.81 -41.97 2.74
CA ARG A 765 -7.61 -43.43 2.78
C ARG A 765 -7.15 -43.95 4.13
N SER A 766 -6.45 -43.12 4.90
CA SER A 766 -6.08 -43.42 6.29
C SER A 766 -7.26 -43.26 7.27
N GLY A 767 -8.45 -42.90 6.78
CA GLY A 767 -9.67 -42.72 7.57
C GLY A 767 -9.82 -41.32 8.20
N ARG A 768 -8.89 -40.40 7.93
CA ARG A 768 -8.93 -39.03 8.47
C ARG A 768 -9.95 -38.17 7.73
N THR A 769 -10.60 -37.30 8.47
CA THR A 769 -11.52 -36.29 7.94
C THR A 769 -10.74 -35.05 7.48
N VAL A 770 -11.02 -34.57 6.27
CA VAL A 770 -10.26 -33.48 5.64
C VAL A 770 -11.17 -32.34 5.20
N GLY A 771 -10.84 -31.13 5.63
CA GLY A 771 -11.41 -29.89 5.09
C GLY A 771 -10.46 -29.24 4.08
N VAL A 772 -11.01 -28.54 3.09
CA VAL A 772 -10.25 -27.67 2.18
C VAL A 772 -10.88 -26.29 2.13
N THR A 773 -10.08 -25.26 2.39
CA THR A 773 -10.50 -23.87 2.30
C THR A 773 -9.54 -23.00 1.50
N SER A 774 -10.05 -21.87 1.01
CA SER A 774 -9.31 -20.84 0.27
C SER A 774 -10.16 -19.56 0.18
N ASN A 775 -9.57 -18.48 -0.37
CA ASN A 775 -10.24 -17.21 -0.61
C ASN A 775 -11.32 -17.27 -1.69
N SER A 776 -11.23 -18.22 -2.63
CA SER A 776 -12.19 -18.35 -3.73
C SER A 776 -12.81 -19.74 -3.81
N HIS A 777 -14.08 -19.81 -4.22
CA HIS A 777 -14.74 -21.08 -4.49
C HIS A 777 -14.01 -21.89 -5.57
N LYS A 778 -13.44 -21.22 -6.57
CA LYS A 778 -12.76 -21.89 -7.70
C LYS A 778 -11.47 -22.58 -7.26
N ALA A 779 -10.68 -21.95 -6.37
CA ALA A 779 -9.48 -22.56 -5.80
C ALA A 779 -9.84 -23.83 -5.01
N VAL A 780 -10.86 -23.76 -4.14
CA VAL A 780 -11.37 -24.93 -3.41
C VAL A 780 -11.77 -26.05 -4.38
N GLU A 781 -12.57 -25.74 -5.41
CA GLU A 781 -13.02 -26.74 -6.40
C GLU A 781 -11.86 -27.40 -7.15
N ASN A 782 -10.81 -26.64 -7.51
CA ASN A 782 -9.64 -27.20 -8.17
C ASN A 782 -8.91 -28.23 -7.29
N VAL A 783 -8.78 -27.95 -5.98
CA VAL A 783 -8.19 -28.90 -5.02
C VAL A 783 -9.08 -30.13 -4.82
N LEU A 784 -10.40 -29.95 -4.73
CA LEU A 784 -11.35 -31.07 -4.66
C LEU A 784 -11.24 -31.99 -5.88
N SER A 785 -11.22 -31.42 -7.09
CA SER A 785 -11.04 -32.18 -8.33
C SER A 785 -9.73 -32.96 -8.31
N ALA A 786 -8.61 -32.33 -7.95
CA ALA A 786 -7.31 -33.01 -7.88
C ALA A 786 -7.27 -34.14 -6.83
N ALA A 787 -7.96 -33.97 -5.69
CA ALA A 787 -8.10 -35.01 -4.69
C ALA A 787 -8.93 -36.19 -5.23
N MET A 788 -10.07 -35.93 -5.85
CA MET A 788 -10.95 -36.96 -6.43
C MET A 788 -10.31 -37.68 -7.61
N GLU A 789 -9.45 -37.04 -8.39
CA GLU A 789 -8.65 -37.72 -9.43
C GLU A 789 -7.68 -38.76 -8.83
N ASN A 790 -7.15 -38.49 -7.62
CA ASN A 790 -6.24 -39.39 -6.93
C ASN A 790 -6.95 -40.46 -6.07
N ALA A 791 -8.20 -40.22 -5.68
CA ALA A 791 -9.06 -41.16 -4.95
C ALA A 791 -10.55 -40.96 -5.34
N PRO A 792 -10.98 -41.50 -6.50
CA PRO A 792 -12.35 -41.32 -7.01
C PRO A 792 -13.44 -41.89 -6.11
N GLU A 793 -13.07 -42.82 -5.22
CA GLU A 793 -13.94 -43.49 -4.27
C GLU A 793 -14.32 -42.65 -3.04
N MET A 794 -13.66 -41.51 -2.82
CA MET A 794 -13.84 -40.73 -1.59
C MET A 794 -15.22 -40.08 -1.48
N ALA A 795 -15.78 -40.06 -0.27
CA ALA A 795 -16.93 -39.21 0.04
C ALA A 795 -16.50 -37.74 0.01
N CYS A 796 -17.09 -36.94 -0.86
CA CYS A 796 -16.74 -35.53 -1.05
C CYS A 796 -18.00 -34.64 -1.11
N ALA A 797 -18.00 -33.55 -0.35
CA ALA A 797 -19.08 -32.57 -0.37
C ALA A 797 -18.59 -31.12 -0.38
N LYS A 798 -19.33 -30.25 -1.06
CA LYS A 798 -19.14 -28.79 -1.04
C LYS A 798 -20.47 -28.08 -1.20
N ARG A 799 -20.77 -27.12 -0.31
CA ARG A 799 -21.99 -26.31 -0.42
C ARG A 799 -22.01 -25.54 -1.74
N ALA A 800 -23.12 -25.61 -2.48
CA ALA A 800 -23.30 -24.80 -3.68
C ALA A 800 -23.35 -23.31 -3.33
N LYS A 801 -22.74 -22.45 -4.17
CA LYS A 801 -22.83 -20.99 -4.00
C LYS A 801 -24.26 -20.48 -4.23
N ARG A 802 -24.97 -21.10 -5.18
CA ARG A 802 -26.35 -20.78 -5.57
C ARG A 802 -27.13 -22.08 -5.85
N THR A 803 -27.30 -22.41 -7.12
CA THR A 803 -27.97 -23.64 -7.57
C THR A 803 -26.97 -24.79 -7.57
N PRO A 804 -27.31 -25.96 -7.04
CA PRO A 804 -26.49 -27.16 -7.19
C PRO A 804 -26.23 -27.49 -8.66
N ASP A 805 -24.99 -27.75 -9.01
CA ASP A 805 -24.59 -28.16 -10.37
C ASP A 805 -24.44 -29.70 -10.42
N PRO A 806 -25.38 -30.43 -11.05
CA PRO A 806 -25.36 -31.87 -11.07
C PRO A 806 -24.18 -32.47 -11.87
N SER A 807 -23.40 -31.66 -12.60
CA SER A 807 -22.22 -32.12 -13.34
C SER A 807 -20.96 -32.24 -12.48
N LEU A 808 -20.97 -31.67 -11.27
CA LEU A 808 -19.83 -31.73 -10.36
C LEU A 808 -19.74 -33.10 -9.67
N PRO A 809 -18.54 -33.65 -9.44
CA PRO A 809 -18.37 -35.01 -8.93
C PRO A 809 -18.61 -35.15 -7.42
N TRP A 810 -18.85 -34.05 -6.69
CA TRP A 810 -19.11 -34.02 -5.26
C TRP A 810 -20.55 -33.65 -4.92
N GLU A 811 -21.00 -34.08 -3.74
CA GLU A 811 -22.32 -33.76 -3.23
C GLU A 811 -22.44 -32.28 -2.82
N GLN A 812 -23.64 -31.71 -2.96
CA GLN A 812 -23.87 -30.28 -2.74
C GLN A 812 -24.99 -30.03 -1.71
N PRO A 813 -24.68 -30.13 -0.40
CA PRO A 813 -25.62 -29.77 0.66
C PRO A 813 -26.14 -28.34 0.51
N LYS A 814 -27.42 -28.12 0.86
CA LYS A 814 -28.09 -26.81 0.64
C LYS A 814 -27.69 -25.73 1.65
N ASN A 815 -27.30 -26.13 2.86
CA ASN A 815 -26.92 -25.23 3.95
C ASN A 815 -25.95 -25.95 4.90
N ASN A 816 -25.43 -25.24 5.90
CA ASN A 816 -24.45 -25.81 6.83
C ASN A 816 -25.04 -26.94 7.68
N THR A 817 -26.32 -26.86 8.09
CA THR A 817 -27.00 -27.95 8.82
C THR A 817 -27.05 -29.24 7.99
N ALA A 818 -27.34 -29.14 6.69
CA ALA A 818 -27.33 -30.29 5.79
C ALA A 818 -25.91 -30.84 5.57
N LEU A 819 -24.89 -29.97 5.59
CA LEU A 819 -23.49 -30.39 5.51
C LEU A 819 -23.06 -31.15 6.77
N VAL A 820 -23.43 -30.68 7.96
CA VAL A 820 -23.17 -31.37 9.23
C VAL A 820 -23.79 -32.76 9.22
N ARG A 821 -25.08 -32.87 8.87
CA ARG A 821 -25.75 -34.17 8.73
C ARG A 821 -25.06 -35.09 7.72
N TRP A 822 -24.63 -34.55 6.58
CA TRP A 822 -23.89 -35.33 5.59
C TRP A 822 -22.58 -35.88 6.16
N ARG A 823 -21.87 -35.12 7.02
CA ARG A 823 -20.66 -35.59 7.71
C ARG A 823 -20.96 -36.69 8.73
N GLU A 824 -22.06 -36.58 9.47
CA GLU A 824 -22.51 -37.62 10.41
C GLU A 824 -22.79 -38.95 9.69
N GLU A 825 -23.32 -38.88 8.46
CA GLU A 825 -23.57 -40.03 7.59
C GLU A 825 -22.25 -40.63 7.01
N HIS A 826 -21.14 -39.88 7.04
CA HIS A 826 -19.81 -40.25 6.52
C HIS A 826 -18.71 -40.11 7.58
N ASN A 827 -18.88 -40.77 8.74
CA ASN A 827 -18.03 -40.56 9.92
C ASN A 827 -16.56 -41.01 9.84
N THR A 828 -16.10 -41.58 8.71
CA THR A 828 -14.70 -41.94 8.49
C THR A 828 -14.27 -41.56 7.07
N GLY A 829 -13.07 -41.00 6.92
CA GLY A 829 -12.46 -40.73 5.60
C GLY A 829 -13.34 -39.95 4.63
N HIS A 830 -13.56 -38.65 4.87
CA HIS A 830 -14.31 -37.77 3.98
C HIS A 830 -13.60 -36.45 3.68
N LEU A 831 -13.99 -35.82 2.58
CA LEU A 831 -13.50 -34.53 2.13
C LEU A 831 -14.63 -33.49 2.09
N VAL A 832 -14.41 -32.32 2.69
CA VAL A 832 -15.34 -31.19 2.63
C VAL A 832 -14.65 -29.95 2.09
N GLY A 833 -15.21 -29.31 1.07
CA GLY A 833 -14.76 -28.02 0.56
C GLY A 833 -15.65 -26.86 0.98
N GLY A 834 -15.05 -25.73 1.34
CA GLY A 834 -15.77 -24.50 1.71
C GLY A 834 -14.87 -23.28 1.78
N THR A 835 -15.44 -22.07 1.78
CA THR A 835 -14.67 -20.86 2.10
C THR A 835 -14.50 -20.74 3.62
N ALA A 836 -13.71 -19.77 4.09
CA ALA A 836 -13.53 -19.51 5.53
C ALA A 836 -14.86 -19.41 6.29
N TRP A 837 -15.90 -18.85 5.65
CA TRP A 837 -17.27 -18.75 6.20
C TRP A 837 -17.91 -20.08 6.55
N THR A 838 -17.61 -21.15 5.79
CA THR A 838 -18.12 -22.49 6.07
C THR A 838 -17.46 -23.05 7.33
N PHE A 839 -16.13 -22.95 7.44
CA PHE A 839 -15.37 -23.53 8.54
C PHE A 839 -15.40 -22.66 9.82
N ALA A 840 -15.67 -21.35 9.71
CA ALA A 840 -15.91 -20.50 10.88
C ALA A 840 -17.32 -20.68 11.48
N ASN A 841 -18.25 -21.30 10.75
CA ASN A 841 -19.62 -21.46 11.22
C ASN A 841 -19.71 -22.38 12.44
N ALA A 842 -20.38 -21.93 13.51
CA ALA A 842 -20.48 -22.65 14.78
C ALA A 842 -20.88 -24.13 14.63
N ALA A 843 -21.92 -24.43 13.85
CA ALA A 843 -22.40 -25.81 13.66
C ALA A 843 -21.37 -26.72 12.97
N VAL A 844 -20.50 -26.17 12.12
CA VAL A 844 -19.44 -26.97 11.46
C VAL A 844 -18.26 -27.19 12.41
N ARG A 845 -17.96 -26.20 13.28
CA ARG A 845 -16.87 -26.25 14.27
C ARG A 845 -17.10 -27.22 15.42
N GLU A 846 -18.35 -27.58 15.72
CA GLU A 846 -18.70 -28.54 16.78
C GLU A 846 -17.98 -29.89 16.61
N GLU A 847 -17.73 -30.31 15.37
CA GLU A 847 -16.94 -31.49 15.05
C GLU A 847 -15.72 -31.09 14.20
N PRO A 848 -14.55 -30.83 14.81
CA PRO A 848 -13.34 -30.44 14.10
C PRO A 848 -12.83 -31.54 13.15
N PHE A 849 -12.34 -31.13 11.98
CA PHE A 849 -11.66 -32.02 11.04
C PHE A 849 -10.29 -32.45 11.59
N ASP A 850 -9.80 -33.62 11.19
CA ASP A 850 -8.46 -34.07 11.57
C ASP A 850 -7.37 -33.20 10.92
N VAL A 851 -7.61 -32.78 9.67
CA VAL A 851 -6.75 -31.86 8.92
C VAL A 851 -7.59 -30.87 8.12
N LEU A 852 -7.24 -29.59 8.18
CA LEU A 852 -7.77 -28.56 7.28
C LEU A 852 -6.63 -28.02 6.41
N VAL A 853 -6.78 -28.16 5.09
CA VAL A 853 -5.86 -27.62 4.10
C VAL A 853 -6.33 -26.23 3.70
N ILE A 854 -5.46 -25.23 3.87
CA ILE A 854 -5.68 -23.85 3.45
C ILE A 854 -4.87 -23.64 2.16
N ASP A 855 -5.55 -23.61 1.01
CA ASP A 855 -4.93 -23.30 -0.28
C ASP A 855 -4.93 -21.79 -0.55
N GLU A 856 -3.93 -21.32 -1.27
CA GLU A 856 -3.61 -19.90 -1.44
C GLU A 856 -3.36 -19.17 -0.10
N ALA A 857 -2.71 -19.86 0.85
CA ALA A 857 -2.39 -19.34 2.19
C ALA A 857 -1.49 -18.07 2.19
N GLY A 858 -0.83 -17.75 1.07
CA GLY A 858 -0.12 -16.48 0.87
C GLY A 858 -1.04 -15.27 0.72
N GLN A 859 -2.32 -15.48 0.42
CA GLN A 859 -3.38 -14.46 0.34
C GLN A 859 -4.45 -14.64 1.42
N PHE A 860 -4.47 -15.76 2.12
CA PHE A 860 -5.47 -16.07 3.14
C PHE A 860 -5.13 -15.33 4.42
N ALA A 861 -6.03 -14.48 4.91
CA ALA A 861 -5.76 -13.64 6.08
C ALA A 861 -5.35 -14.46 7.30
N LEU A 862 -4.38 -13.98 8.07
CA LEU A 862 -4.02 -14.61 9.35
C LEU A 862 -5.25 -14.75 10.24
N ALA A 863 -6.05 -13.68 10.37
CA ALA A 863 -7.31 -13.72 11.12
C ALA A 863 -8.32 -14.75 10.57
N ASP A 864 -8.36 -14.98 9.26
CA ASP A 864 -9.19 -16.06 8.67
C ASP A 864 -8.62 -17.44 9.02
N ALA A 865 -7.29 -17.62 9.03
CA ALA A 865 -6.64 -18.86 9.44
C ALA A 865 -6.89 -19.17 10.92
N LEU A 866 -6.83 -18.15 11.80
CA LEU A 866 -7.20 -18.27 13.21
C LEU A 866 -8.68 -18.67 13.37
N ALA A 867 -9.59 -18.03 12.62
CA ALA A 867 -11.01 -18.37 12.66
C ALA A 867 -11.28 -19.84 12.27
N VAL A 868 -10.69 -20.30 11.16
CA VAL A 868 -10.91 -21.69 10.70
C VAL A 868 -10.11 -22.72 11.50
N SER A 869 -9.08 -22.32 12.24
CA SER A 869 -8.30 -23.22 13.10
C SER A 869 -9.17 -23.87 14.19
N MET A 870 -10.23 -23.18 14.65
CA MET A 870 -11.22 -23.75 15.58
C MET A 870 -12.05 -24.89 14.99
N CYS A 871 -11.96 -25.12 13.68
CA CYS A 871 -12.65 -26.21 12.98
C CYS A 871 -11.71 -27.39 12.65
N ALA A 872 -10.47 -27.40 13.14
CA ALA A 872 -9.49 -28.40 12.76
C ALA A 872 -8.51 -28.75 13.89
N LYS A 873 -8.07 -30.01 13.93
CA LYS A 873 -6.99 -30.45 14.82
C LYS A 873 -5.62 -30.04 14.29
N ASN A 874 -5.43 -30.10 12.97
CA ASN A 874 -4.17 -29.72 12.32
C ASN A 874 -4.43 -28.84 11.09
N LEU A 875 -3.50 -27.93 10.80
CA LEU A 875 -3.54 -27.06 9.63
C LEU A 875 -2.40 -27.39 8.65
N VAL A 876 -2.71 -27.35 7.36
CA VAL A 876 -1.70 -27.38 6.29
C VAL A 876 -1.86 -26.12 5.44
N LEU A 877 -0.86 -25.25 5.46
CA LEU A 877 -0.84 -24.01 4.68
C LEU A 877 -0.15 -24.27 3.35
N LEU A 878 -0.88 -24.15 2.24
CA LEU A 878 -0.34 -24.24 0.88
C LEU A 878 -0.50 -22.88 0.20
N GLY A 879 0.57 -22.28 -0.26
CA GLY A 879 0.49 -20.97 -0.88
C GLY A 879 1.83 -20.40 -1.25
N ASP A 880 1.86 -19.11 -1.54
CA ASP A 880 3.09 -18.40 -1.89
C ASP A 880 2.96 -16.90 -1.60
N PRO A 881 3.61 -16.37 -0.56
CA PRO A 881 3.55 -14.94 -0.23
C PRO A 881 4.23 -14.05 -1.27
N GLN A 882 5.06 -14.62 -2.17
CA GLN A 882 5.71 -13.88 -3.25
C GLN A 882 4.79 -13.68 -4.47
N GLN A 883 3.60 -14.27 -4.49
CA GLN A 883 2.52 -13.92 -5.43
C GLN A 883 1.67 -12.77 -4.89
N LEU A 884 0.51 -12.45 -5.48
CA LEU A 884 -0.29 -11.30 -5.07
C LEU A 884 -0.49 -11.31 -3.54
N PRO A 885 -0.22 -10.18 -2.85
CA PRO A 885 -0.44 -10.10 -1.42
C PRO A 885 -1.94 -10.17 -1.10
N GLN A 886 -2.24 -10.43 0.16
CA GLN A 886 -3.59 -10.24 0.68
C GLN A 886 -4.03 -8.78 0.46
N VAL A 887 -5.27 -8.60 0.02
CA VAL A 887 -5.89 -7.29 -0.03
C VAL A 887 -6.41 -6.95 1.37
N VAL A 888 -5.87 -5.90 1.96
CA VAL A 888 -6.28 -5.36 3.26
C VAL A 888 -6.92 -4.01 3.01
N GLN A 889 -8.18 -3.85 3.41
CA GLN A 889 -8.93 -2.61 3.30
C GLN A 889 -8.96 -1.83 4.61
N GLY A 890 -9.02 -2.53 5.74
CA GLY A 890 -9.03 -1.94 7.07
C GLY A 890 -7.63 -1.57 7.57
N THR A 891 -7.57 -0.73 8.60
CA THR A 891 -6.35 -0.52 9.39
C THR A 891 -6.38 -1.50 10.56
N HIS A 892 -5.27 -2.19 10.81
CA HIS A 892 -5.14 -3.19 11.86
C HIS A 892 -3.88 -2.95 12.68
N PRO A 893 -3.81 -3.41 13.95
CA PRO A 893 -2.56 -3.42 14.70
C PRO A 893 -1.51 -4.29 14.02
N ALA A 894 -0.23 -3.92 14.17
CA ALA A 894 0.88 -4.50 13.44
C ALA A 894 0.92 -6.04 13.50
N GLY A 895 1.11 -6.65 12.34
CA GLY A 895 1.17 -8.10 12.13
C GLY A 895 -0.18 -8.77 11.88
N ALA A 896 -1.31 -8.18 12.29
CA ALA A 896 -2.63 -8.78 12.09
C ALA A 896 -3.10 -8.71 10.62
N GLU A 897 -2.55 -7.76 9.86
CA GLU A 897 -2.75 -7.55 8.43
C GLU A 897 -2.04 -8.59 7.53
N ALA A 898 -1.17 -9.43 8.11
CA ALA A 898 -0.43 -10.44 7.36
C ALA A 898 -1.34 -11.57 6.86
N SER A 899 -0.94 -12.20 5.76
CA SER A 899 -1.49 -13.51 5.39
C SER A 899 -0.94 -14.60 6.31
N ALA A 900 -1.64 -15.72 6.43
CA ALA A 900 -1.24 -16.82 7.30
C ALA A 900 0.16 -17.34 6.99
N LEU A 901 0.47 -17.52 5.69
CA LEU A 901 1.80 -17.95 5.28
C LEU A 901 2.82 -16.82 5.32
N GLY A 902 2.42 -15.57 5.05
CA GLY A 902 3.28 -14.40 5.18
C GLY A 902 3.75 -14.17 6.63
N HIS A 903 2.83 -14.30 7.60
CA HIS A 903 3.18 -14.27 9.02
C HIS A 903 4.19 -15.35 9.38
N LEU A 904 3.96 -16.59 8.94
CA LEU A 904 4.86 -17.70 9.27
C LEU A 904 6.26 -17.53 8.68
N ILE A 905 6.40 -17.03 7.44
CA ILE A 905 7.69 -16.83 6.77
C ILE A 905 8.40 -15.55 7.26
N GLY A 906 7.66 -14.50 7.64
CA GLY A 906 8.23 -13.21 8.02
C GLY A 906 8.81 -12.46 6.82
N GLU A 907 10.01 -11.90 6.97
CA GLU A 907 10.66 -11.08 5.93
C GLU A 907 11.42 -11.90 4.88
N ALA A 908 11.53 -13.22 5.06
CA ALA A 908 12.26 -14.09 4.15
C ALA A 908 11.53 -14.28 2.80
N ASP A 909 12.29 -14.38 1.71
CA ASP A 909 11.73 -14.70 0.39
C ASP A 909 11.20 -16.13 0.31
N ILE A 910 11.86 -17.02 1.03
CA ILE A 910 11.60 -18.45 1.07
C ILE A 910 11.38 -18.89 2.51
N ILE A 911 10.45 -19.83 2.68
CA ILE A 911 10.18 -20.45 3.97
C ILE A 911 11.48 -21.04 4.57
N PRO A 912 11.84 -20.65 5.81
CA PRO A 912 12.96 -21.26 6.52
C PRO A 912 12.75 -22.78 6.68
N PRO A 913 13.80 -23.62 6.49
CA PRO A 913 13.68 -25.08 6.56
C PRO A 913 13.10 -25.62 7.88
N GLU A 914 13.27 -24.89 8.98
CA GLU A 914 12.73 -25.23 10.29
C GLU A 914 11.22 -24.98 10.43
N LEU A 915 10.62 -24.21 9.52
CA LEU A 915 9.21 -23.82 9.55
C LEU A 915 8.33 -24.59 8.55
N GLY A 916 8.94 -25.23 7.53
CA GLY A 916 8.21 -25.98 6.52
C GLY A 916 9.03 -26.26 5.26
N TYR A 917 8.34 -26.40 4.12
CA TYR A 917 8.97 -26.86 2.88
C TYR A 917 8.78 -25.89 1.71
N PHE A 918 9.82 -25.74 0.87
CA PHE A 918 9.79 -24.98 -0.38
C PHE A 918 9.76 -25.93 -1.58
N LEU A 919 8.78 -25.75 -2.48
CA LEU A 919 8.73 -26.51 -3.75
C LEU A 919 9.60 -25.80 -4.81
N ASP A 920 10.85 -26.24 -4.95
CA ASP A 920 11.89 -25.62 -5.78
C ASP A 920 11.80 -25.92 -7.30
N LEU A 921 10.93 -26.85 -7.75
CA LEU A 921 10.81 -27.25 -9.15
C LEU A 921 9.48 -26.85 -9.80
N THR A 922 9.51 -25.89 -10.73
CA THR A 922 8.36 -25.53 -11.59
C THR A 922 8.26 -26.42 -12.83
N ARG A 923 7.05 -26.91 -13.13
CA ARG A 923 6.74 -27.65 -14.38
C ARG A 923 6.14 -26.75 -15.45
N ARG A 924 6.01 -25.45 -15.18
CA ARG A 924 5.39 -24.48 -16.09
C ARG A 924 6.44 -23.77 -16.94
N MET A 925 7.35 -23.05 -16.29
CA MET A 925 8.21 -22.07 -16.96
C MET A 925 9.43 -22.76 -17.57
N HIS A 926 9.70 -22.48 -18.84
CA HIS A 926 10.98 -22.79 -19.48
C HIS A 926 12.15 -22.16 -18.69
N PRO A 927 13.36 -22.78 -18.62
CA PRO A 927 14.51 -22.25 -17.86
C PRO A 927 14.79 -20.76 -18.08
N ALA A 928 14.76 -20.31 -19.34
CA ALA A 928 14.98 -18.91 -19.73
C ALA A 928 13.88 -17.92 -19.29
N VAL A 929 12.69 -18.40 -18.92
CA VAL A 929 11.63 -17.60 -18.28
C VAL A 929 11.71 -17.72 -16.76
N CYS A 930 12.01 -18.91 -16.27
CA CYS A 930 12.11 -19.21 -14.84
C CYS A 930 13.23 -18.43 -14.17
N ALA A 931 14.43 -18.37 -14.75
CA ALA A 931 15.59 -17.71 -14.16
C ALA A 931 15.35 -16.24 -13.77
N PRO A 932 14.87 -15.34 -14.66
CA PRO A 932 14.61 -13.95 -14.28
C PRO A 932 13.50 -13.82 -13.22
N VAL A 933 12.45 -14.65 -13.28
CA VAL A 933 11.38 -14.67 -12.27
C VAL A 933 11.90 -15.17 -10.92
N SER A 934 12.78 -16.17 -10.94
CA SER A 934 13.43 -16.78 -9.78
C SER A 934 14.37 -15.81 -9.08
N ASN A 935 15.19 -15.10 -9.85
CA ASN A 935 16.04 -14.02 -9.34
C ASN A 935 15.20 -12.90 -8.75
N LEU A 936 14.15 -12.49 -9.46
CA LEU A 936 13.25 -11.45 -9.00
C LEU A 936 12.59 -11.86 -7.69
N SER A 937 12.05 -13.08 -7.56
CA SER A 937 11.03 -13.43 -6.53
C SER A 937 11.40 -14.52 -5.51
N TYR A 938 12.42 -15.32 -5.80
CA TYR A 938 12.74 -16.55 -5.06
C TYR A 938 14.25 -16.71 -4.84
N ALA A 939 14.99 -15.59 -4.78
CA ALA A 939 16.45 -15.58 -4.56
C ALA A 939 17.25 -16.51 -5.50
N GLY A 940 16.73 -16.84 -6.69
CA GLY A 940 17.36 -17.76 -7.66
C GLY A 940 17.16 -19.26 -7.35
N LEU A 941 16.39 -19.62 -6.33
CA LEU A 941 16.22 -21.01 -5.85
C LEU A 941 15.03 -21.75 -6.50
N LEU A 942 14.20 -21.07 -7.30
CA LEU A 942 13.21 -21.73 -8.16
C LEU A 942 13.87 -22.18 -9.47
N HIS A 943 13.68 -23.45 -9.83
CA HIS A 943 14.26 -24.09 -11.00
C HIS A 943 13.20 -24.74 -11.89
N SER A 944 13.48 -24.86 -13.18
CA SER A 944 12.60 -25.56 -14.12
C SER A 944 12.80 -27.07 -14.05
N HIS A 945 11.70 -27.81 -13.92
CA HIS A 945 11.69 -29.25 -14.14
C HIS A 945 11.97 -29.55 -15.63
N PRO A 946 12.65 -30.66 -15.98
CA PRO A 946 12.99 -30.99 -17.38
C PRO A 946 11.79 -31.02 -18.34
N THR A 947 10.59 -31.32 -17.83
CA THR A 947 9.35 -31.32 -18.64
C THR A 947 8.86 -29.91 -19.02
N ALA A 948 9.47 -28.86 -18.50
CA ALA A 948 9.10 -27.48 -18.78
C ALA A 948 9.89 -26.89 -19.98
N GLU A 949 10.85 -27.62 -20.55
CA GLU A 949 11.67 -27.21 -21.71
C GLU A 949 10.89 -27.24 -23.04
N ARG A 950 9.71 -26.63 -23.06
CA ARG A 950 8.84 -26.48 -24.24
C ARG A 950 9.29 -25.27 -25.04
N SER A 951 9.23 -25.36 -26.37
CA SER A 951 9.74 -24.31 -27.26
C SER A 951 8.81 -23.98 -28.42
N ILE A 952 8.94 -22.75 -28.92
CA ILE A 952 8.30 -22.29 -30.15
C ILE A 952 9.34 -22.41 -31.28
N ASP A 953 8.98 -23.08 -32.37
CA ASP A 953 9.90 -23.36 -33.47
C ASP A 953 10.43 -22.05 -34.09
N GLY A 954 11.76 -21.94 -34.14
CA GLY A 954 12.45 -20.78 -34.70
C GLY A 954 12.28 -19.49 -33.88
N PHE A 955 11.87 -19.59 -32.61
CA PHE A 955 11.80 -18.45 -31.70
C PHE A 955 12.33 -18.83 -30.30
N PRO A 956 13.43 -18.23 -29.82
CA PRO A 956 13.98 -18.60 -28.52
C PRO A 956 13.01 -18.35 -27.36
N SER A 957 12.91 -19.31 -26.44
CA SER A 957 12.20 -19.10 -25.17
C SER A 957 12.93 -18.08 -24.30
N GLY A 958 12.18 -17.29 -23.52
CA GLY A 958 12.76 -16.30 -22.61
C GLY A 958 11.84 -15.13 -22.29
N LEU A 959 12.37 -14.20 -21.50
CA LEU A 959 11.76 -12.90 -21.23
C LEU A 959 12.22 -11.87 -22.28
N TYR A 960 11.28 -11.10 -22.81
CA TYR A 960 11.50 -10.05 -23.80
C TYR A 960 10.97 -8.69 -23.34
N LEU A 961 11.63 -7.61 -23.73
CA LEU A 961 11.25 -6.23 -23.50
C LEU A 961 10.85 -5.55 -24.81
N ALA A 962 9.60 -5.13 -24.94
CA ALA A 962 9.12 -4.27 -26.02
C ALA A 962 8.98 -2.83 -25.51
N SER A 963 9.98 -1.99 -25.82
CA SER A 963 10.00 -0.59 -25.41
C SER A 963 9.10 0.25 -26.32
N VAL A 964 8.15 0.99 -25.74
CA VAL A 964 7.21 1.84 -26.50
C VAL A 964 7.28 3.27 -25.97
N GLU A 965 7.67 4.23 -26.81
CA GLU A 965 7.67 5.64 -26.40
C GLU A 965 6.25 6.23 -26.43
N HIS A 966 5.77 6.67 -25.28
CA HIS A 966 4.54 7.46 -25.17
C HIS A 966 4.61 8.41 -23.96
N ARG A 967 3.68 9.37 -23.87
CA ARG A 967 3.65 10.40 -22.82
C ARG A 967 2.23 10.65 -22.34
N GLY A 968 2.04 10.82 -21.03
CA GLY A 968 0.76 11.22 -20.44
C GLY A 968 -0.31 10.13 -20.32
N ASN A 969 -0.02 8.90 -20.76
CA ASN A 969 -0.86 7.74 -20.50
C ASN A 969 -0.80 7.34 -19.02
N THR A 970 -1.96 7.21 -18.38
CA THR A 970 -2.13 6.83 -16.96
C THR A 970 -2.66 5.40 -16.85
N THR A 971 -3.92 5.17 -17.22
CA THR A 971 -4.63 3.88 -17.11
C THR A 971 -5.02 3.25 -18.45
N ARG A 972 -4.64 3.91 -19.57
CA ARG A 972 -4.78 3.42 -20.94
C ARG A 972 -3.61 3.90 -21.81
N SER A 973 -3.13 3.06 -22.72
CA SER A 973 -2.20 3.40 -23.80
C SER A 973 -2.61 2.65 -25.07
N VAL A 974 -2.88 3.41 -26.13
CA VAL A 974 -3.19 2.85 -27.45
C VAL A 974 -1.91 2.34 -28.11
N GLU A 975 -0.80 3.03 -27.89
CA GLU A 975 0.53 2.71 -28.39
C GLU A 975 0.99 1.34 -27.88
N GLU A 976 0.87 1.08 -26.58
CA GLU A 976 1.17 -0.26 -26.05
C GLU A 976 0.19 -1.32 -26.56
N ALA A 977 -1.09 -0.98 -26.78
CA ALA A 977 -2.06 -1.92 -27.33
C ALA A 977 -1.73 -2.32 -28.78
N GLU A 978 -1.26 -1.37 -29.60
CA GLU A 978 -0.74 -1.63 -30.95
C GLU A 978 0.49 -2.55 -30.90
N GLN A 979 1.40 -2.33 -29.95
CA GLN A 979 2.56 -3.20 -29.76
C GLN A 979 2.15 -4.62 -29.36
N VAL A 980 1.15 -4.77 -28.48
CA VAL A 980 0.60 -6.10 -28.12
C VAL A 980 0.08 -6.83 -29.36
N VAL A 981 -0.64 -6.14 -30.26
CA VAL A 981 -1.11 -6.72 -31.53
C VAL A 981 0.07 -7.13 -32.41
N SER A 982 1.12 -6.32 -32.51
CA SER A 982 2.35 -6.66 -33.26
C SER A 982 2.99 -7.95 -32.75
N VAL A 983 3.16 -8.05 -31.43
CA VAL A 983 3.74 -9.22 -30.74
C VAL A 983 2.94 -10.48 -31.08
N ILE A 984 1.62 -10.45 -30.90
CA ILE A 984 0.75 -11.61 -31.15
C ILE A 984 0.82 -12.02 -32.62
N LYS A 985 0.73 -11.06 -33.55
CA LYS A 985 0.80 -11.32 -34.99
C LYS A 985 2.11 -11.98 -35.41
N SER A 986 3.23 -11.64 -34.78
CA SER A 986 4.56 -12.19 -35.11
C SER A 986 4.75 -13.67 -34.72
N LEU A 987 4.01 -14.13 -33.70
CA LEU A 987 4.10 -15.47 -33.13
C LEU A 987 2.93 -16.36 -33.55
N HIS A 988 1.79 -15.79 -33.94
CA HIS A 988 0.61 -16.52 -34.38
C HIS A 988 0.94 -17.48 -35.54
N GLY A 989 0.41 -18.71 -35.47
CA GLY A 989 0.65 -19.74 -36.48
C GLY A 989 2.03 -20.42 -36.44
N ARG A 990 2.98 -19.95 -35.60
CA ARG A 990 4.24 -20.69 -35.37
C ARG A 990 3.97 -22.02 -34.69
N SER A 991 4.83 -23.00 -34.94
CA SER A 991 4.72 -24.33 -34.34
C SER A 991 5.18 -24.31 -32.88
N TRP A 992 4.35 -24.86 -32.00
CA TRP A 992 4.60 -25.12 -30.58
C TRP A 992 4.26 -26.59 -30.36
N GLU A 993 5.22 -27.40 -29.87
CA GLU A 993 5.05 -28.84 -29.66
C GLU A 993 4.38 -29.58 -30.84
N GLY A 994 4.70 -29.20 -32.08
CA GLY A 994 4.18 -29.83 -33.30
C GLY A 994 2.78 -29.37 -33.75
N ARG A 995 2.19 -28.35 -33.13
CA ARG A 995 0.93 -27.71 -33.58
C ARG A 995 1.08 -26.19 -33.74
N PRO A 996 0.32 -25.52 -34.62
CA PRO A 996 0.35 -24.08 -34.70
C PRO A 996 -0.23 -23.41 -33.44
N LEU A 997 0.36 -22.29 -33.04
CA LEU A 997 -0.17 -21.39 -32.02
C LEU A 997 -1.45 -20.72 -32.54
N THR A 998 -2.48 -20.73 -31.70
CA THR A 998 -3.78 -20.08 -31.95
C THR A 998 -4.07 -19.04 -30.87
N ASP A 999 -5.15 -18.28 -31.00
CA ASP A 999 -5.56 -17.22 -30.06
C ASP A 999 -5.60 -17.70 -28.59
N ALA A 1000 -6.02 -18.94 -28.35
CA ALA A 1000 -6.10 -19.54 -27.02
C ALA A 1000 -4.73 -19.70 -26.33
N ASP A 1001 -3.64 -19.72 -27.11
CA ASP A 1001 -2.26 -19.87 -26.64
C ASP A 1001 -1.61 -18.54 -26.22
N PHE A 1002 -2.33 -17.44 -26.38
CA PHE A 1002 -1.91 -16.12 -25.95
C PHE A 1002 -2.71 -15.67 -24.72
N LEU A 1003 -2.02 -15.02 -23.80
CA LEU A 1003 -2.60 -14.38 -22.63
C LEU A 1003 -2.00 -12.99 -22.48
N VAL A 1004 -2.85 -11.97 -22.39
CA VAL A 1004 -2.41 -10.59 -22.22
C VAL A 1004 -2.83 -10.06 -20.86
N VAL A 1005 -1.84 -9.65 -20.07
CA VAL A 1005 -2.00 -9.09 -18.73
C VAL A 1005 -1.88 -7.57 -18.79
N ALA A 1006 -2.87 -6.86 -18.26
CA ALA A 1006 -2.84 -5.41 -18.12
C ALA A 1006 -3.11 -4.99 -16.66
N PRO A 1007 -2.43 -3.98 -16.10
CA PRO A 1007 -2.63 -3.53 -14.72
C PRO A 1007 -3.99 -2.87 -14.50
N TYR A 1008 -4.61 -2.33 -15.54
CA TYR A 1008 -5.86 -1.58 -15.47
C TYR A 1008 -6.96 -2.20 -16.34
N ASN A 1009 -8.18 -2.26 -15.81
CA ASN A 1009 -9.36 -2.73 -16.56
C ASN A 1009 -9.62 -1.91 -17.84
N LEU A 1010 -9.30 -0.61 -17.82
CA LEU A 1010 -9.44 0.23 -19.00
C LEU A 1010 -8.45 -0.18 -20.11
N GLN A 1011 -7.18 -0.39 -19.77
CA GLN A 1011 -6.21 -0.93 -20.73
C GLN A 1011 -6.61 -2.30 -21.26
N ALA A 1012 -7.07 -3.21 -20.40
CA ALA A 1012 -7.54 -4.53 -20.83
C ALA A 1012 -8.62 -4.41 -21.92
N ARG A 1013 -9.60 -3.50 -21.74
CA ARG A 1013 -10.63 -3.22 -22.76
C ARG A 1013 -10.07 -2.64 -24.06
N VAL A 1014 -9.12 -1.70 -23.97
CA VAL A 1014 -8.46 -1.11 -25.15
C VAL A 1014 -7.72 -2.19 -25.95
N VAL A 1015 -6.97 -3.06 -25.27
CA VAL A 1015 -6.24 -4.16 -25.90
C VAL A 1015 -7.19 -5.21 -26.49
N THR A 1016 -8.26 -5.60 -25.78
CA THR A 1016 -9.27 -6.52 -26.32
C THR A 1016 -9.86 -5.99 -27.63
N ARG A 1017 -10.17 -4.68 -27.68
CA ARG A 1017 -10.69 -4.05 -28.90
C ARG A 1017 -9.66 -4.07 -30.02
N ALA A 1018 -8.42 -3.64 -29.75
CA ALA A 1018 -7.35 -3.62 -30.75
C ALA A 1018 -7.08 -5.03 -31.35
N LEU A 1019 -7.10 -6.07 -30.51
CA LEU A 1019 -6.96 -7.46 -30.94
C LEU A 1019 -8.15 -7.94 -31.77
N SER A 1020 -9.38 -7.60 -31.36
CA SER A 1020 -10.59 -7.94 -32.11
C SER A 1020 -10.59 -7.30 -33.50
N ASP A 1021 -10.23 -6.01 -33.58
CA ASP A 1021 -10.12 -5.26 -34.83
C ASP A 1021 -9.02 -5.83 -35.76
N ALA A 1022 -7.97 -6.43 -35.17
CA ALA A 1022 -6.90 -7.12 -35.88
C ALA A 1022 -7.19 -8.59 -36.24
N GLY A 1023 -8.35 -9.14 -35.83
CA GLY A 1023 -8.75 -10.52 -36.12
C GLY A 1023 -8.37 -11.58 -35.09
N PHE A 1024 -7.96 -11.18 -33.88
CA PHE A 1024 -7.53 -12.04 -32.77
C PHE A 1024 -8.50 -11.97 -31.57
N GLY A 1025 -9.80 -12.07 -31.84
CA GLY A 1025 -10.86 -11.82 -30.85
C GLY A 1025 -10.92 -12.84 -29.70
N ASP A 1026 -10.32 -14.02 -29.86
CA ASP A 1026 -10.35 -15.10 -28.86
C ASP A 1026 -9.15 -15.07 -27.90
N VAL A 1027 -8.23 -14.10 -28.05
CA VAL A 1027 -7.10 -13.91 -27.15
C VAL A 1027 -7.60 -13.51 -25.76
N ARG A 1028 -7.07 -14.18 -24.72
CA ARG A 1028 -7.46 -13.91 -23.33
C ARG A 1028 -6.79 -12.63 -22.83
N VAL A 1029 -7.58 -11.61 -22.51
CA VAL A 1029 -7.11 -10.31 -21.97
C VAL A 1029 -7.76 -10.00 -20.62
N GLY A 1030 -6.99 -9.47 -19.66
CA GLY A 1030 -7.48 -9.20 -18.31
C GLY A 1030 -6.41 -8.68 -17.36
N THR A 1031 -6.83 -8.39 -16.13
CA THR A 1031 -5.91 -8.01 -15.05
C THR A 1031 -5.22 -9.21 -14.43
N VAL A 1032 -4.12 -8.96 -13.70
CA VAL A 1032 -3.34 -9.98 -13.00
C VAL A 1032 -4.23 -10.88 -12.13
N ASP A 1033 -5.19 -10.28 -11.41
CA ASP A 1033 -6.12 -10.96 -10.51
C ASP A 1033 -7.03 -11.97 -11.24
N ARG A 1034 -7.42 -11.68 -12.49
CA ARG A 1034 -8.29 -12.56 -13.31
C ARG A 1034 -7.58 -13.83 -13.78
N PHE A 1035 -6.26 -13.78 -13.89
CA PHE A 1035 -5.45 -14.87 -14.44
C PHE A 1035 -4.70 -15.69 -13.37
N GLN A 1036 -5.10 -15.58 -12.11
CA GLN A 1036 -4.54 -16.45 -11.08
C GLN A 1036 -4.80 -17.93 -11.41
N GLY A 1037 -3.74 -18.73 -11.39
CA GLY A 1037 -3.79 -20.16 -11.72
C GLY A 1037 -3.86 -20.50 -13.21
N GLN A 1038 -3.99 -19.53 -14.12
CA GLN A 1038 -3.97 -19.77 -15.57
C GLN A 1038 -2.53 -19.82 -16.12
N GLU A 1039 -2.37 -20.29 -17.36
CA GLU A 1039 -1.09 -20.30 -18.08
C GLU A 1039 -1.31 -20.30 -19.59
N ALA A 1040 -0.26 -19.94 -20.33
CA ALA A 1040 -0.24 -19.90 -21.79
C ALA A 1040 1.19 -20.10 -22.33
N PRO A 1041 1.36 -20.66 -23.54
CA PRO A 1041 2.65 -20.67 -24.24
C PRO A 1041 3.33 -19.30 -24.29
N VAL A 1042 2.55 -18.26 -24.62
CA VAL A 1042 3.00 -16.87 -24.76
C VAL A 1042 2.19 -15.96 -23.86
N VAL A 1043 2.88 -15.14 -23.06
CA VAL A 1043 2.25 -14.10 -22.23
C VAL A 1043 2.81 -12.74 -22.58
N VAL A 1044 1.92 -11.76 -22.76
CA VAL A 1044 2.28 -10.35 -22.98
C VAL A 1044 1.77 -9.52 -21.82
N THR A 1045 2.64 -8.77 -21.16
CA THR A 1045 2.29 -7.89 -20.04
C THR A 1045 2.50 -6.44 -20.47
N THR A 1046 1.45 -5.62 -20.47
CA THR A 1046 1.51 -4.18 -20.79
C THR A 1046 1.56 -3.36 -19.50
N MET A 1047 2.49 -2.40 -19.39
CA MET A 1047 2.64 -1.55 -18.20
C MET A 1047 1.75 -0.31 -18.23
N THR A 1048 1.26 0.08 -19.41
CA THR A 1048 0.27 1.13 -19.68
C THR A 1048 0.73 2.56 -19.40
N SER A 1049 1.26 2.82 -18.20
CA SER A 1049 1.58 4.15 -17.72
C SER A 1049 2.88 4.66 -18.34
N SER A 1050 2.91 5.93 -18.74
CA SER A 1050 4.08 6.49 -19.45
C SER A 1050 5.27 6.73 -18.55
N SER A 1051 5.03 7.16 -17.31
CA SER A 1051 6.07 7.54 -16.36
C SER A 1051 5.58 7.41 -14.93
N ALA A 1052 6.50 7.44 -13.97
CA ALA A 1052 6.18 7.35 -12.55
C ALA A 1052 5.23 8.46 -12.04
N VAL A 1053 5.33 9.66 -12.62
CA VAL A 1053 4.45 10.79 -12.25
C VAL A 1053 3.01 10.63 -12.77
N ASP A 1054 2.80 9.74 -13.75
CA ASP A 1054 1.48 9.45 -14.32
C ASP A 1054 0.80 8.26 -13.61
N LEU A 1055 1.37 7.74 -12.51
CA LEU A 1055 0.85 6.58 -11.78
C LEU A 1055 -0.26 6.98 -10.78
N PRO A 1056 -1.53 6.59 -11.02
CA PRO A 1056 -2.64 6.94 -10.12
C PRO A 1056 -2.60 6.19 -8.79
N ARG A 1057 -1.91 5.03 -8.74
CA ARG A 1057 -1.82 4.14 -7.57
C ARG A 1057 -0.39 3.96 -7.05
N GLY A 1058 0.52 4.87 -7.41
CA GLY A 1058 1.91 4.80 -6.98
C GLY A 1058 2.75 3.72 -7.70
N LEU A 1059 4.05 3.70 -7.38
CA LEU A 1059 5.02 2.74 -7.92
C LEU A 1059 4.82 1.34 -7.35
N ASP A 1060 4.41 1.26 -6.09
CA ASP A 1060 4.11 0.06 -5.32
C ASP A 1060 2.99 -0.78 -5.96
N PHE A 1061 2.01 -0.14 -6.62
CA PHE A 1061 1.02 -0.87 -7.38
C PHE A 1061 1.59 -1.46 -8.68
N LEU A 1062 2.25 -0.66 -9.52
CA LEU A 1062 2.60 -1.07 -10.89
C LEU A 1062 3.90 -1.90 -10.95
N LEU A 1063 4.93 -1.51 -10.19
CA LEU A 1063 6.23 -2.18 -10.15
C LEU A 1063 6.32 -3.23 -9.04
N SER A 1064 5.18 -3.60 -8.42
CA SER A 1064 5.12 -4.67 -7.42
C SER A 1064 5.79 -5.94 -7.94
N ARG A 1065 6.81 -6.39 -7.22
CA ARG A 1065 7.48 -7.69 -7.41
C ARG A 1065 6.45 -8.81 -7.50
N ASN A 1066 5.49 -8.84 -6.59
CA ASN A 1066 4.43 -9.84 -6.51
C ASN A 1066 3.56 -9.87 -7.77
N ARG A 1067 3.17 -8.70 -8.30
CA ARG A 1067 2.35 -8.61 -9.53
C ARG A 1067 3.15 -9.01 -10.77
N LEU A 1068 4.41 -8.56 -10.88
CA LEU A 1068 5.30 -8.93 -11.98
C LEU A 1068 5.59 -10.44 -11.98
N ASN A 1069 5.90 -11.00 -10.81
CA ASN A 1069 6.03 -12.45 -10.62
C ASN A 1069 4.79 -13.18 -11.14
N VAL A 1070 3.61 -12.76 -10.69
CA VAL A 1070 2.35 -13.37 -11.09
C VAL A 1070 2.10 -13.24 -12.58
N ALA A 1071 2.33 -12.08 -13.18
CA ALA A 1071 2.10 -11.83 -14.61
C ALA A 1071 3.04 -12.66 -15.50
N LEU A 1072 4.35 -12.60 -15.24
CA LEU A 1072 5.37 -13.23 -16.09
C LEU A 1072 5.39 -14.75 -15.91
N SER A 1073 5.14 -15.25 -14.70
CA SER A 1073 5.09 -16.69 -14.40
C SER A 1073 3.87 -17.43 -14.96
N ARG A 1074 3.01 -16.75 -15.74
CA ARG A 1074 1.94 -17.40 -16.53
C ARG A 1074 2.48 -17.97 -17.85
N ALA A 1075 3.66 -17.52 -18.29
CA ALA A 1075 4.29 -17.98 -19.52
C ALA A 1075 4.88 -19.39 -19.37
N GLN A 1076 4.66 -20.23 -20.37
CA GLN A 1076 5.35 -21.52 -20.47
C GLN A 1076 6.68 -21.39 -21.23
N SER A 1077 6.72 -20.60 -22.31
CA SER A 1077 7.90 -20.49 -23.19
C SER A 1077 8.36 -19.05 -23.41
N VAL A 1078 7.44 -18.10 -23.70
CA VAL A 1078 7.79 -16.70 -23.98
C VAL A 1078 6.98 -15.75 -23.10
N ALA A 1079 7.68 -14.86 -22.40
CA ALA A 1079 7.09 -13.74 -21.68
C ALA A 1079 7.56 -12.43 -22.34
N VAL A 1080 6.63 -11.53 -22.65
CA VAL A 1080 6.93 -10.22 -23.24
C VAL A 1080 6.42 -9.12 -22.31
N LEU A 1081 7.28 -8.19 -21.96
CA LEU A 1081 6.95 -7.01 -21.18
C LEU A 1081 6.95 -5.77 -22.09
N VAL A 1082 5.79 -5.14 -22.25
CA VAL A 1082 5.62 -3.91 -23.02
C VAL A 1082 5.62 -2.74 -22.03
N CYS A 1083 6.56 -1.81 -22.16
CA CYS A 1083 6.61 -0.66 -21.27
C CYS A 1083 7.28 0.58 -21.88
N SER A 1084 6.88 1.75 -21.38
CA SER A 1084 7.60 3.00 -21.63
C SER A 1084 8.97 3.03 -20.92
N PRO A 1085 10.06 3.43 -21.60
CA PRO A 1085 11.37 3.63 -20.98
C PRO A 1085 11.35 4.64 -19.83
N LYS A 1086 10.46 5.65 -19.90
CA LYS A 1086 10.32 6.71 -18.89
C LYS A 1086 9.70 6.23 -17.58
N LEU A 1087 9.12 5.02 -17.55
CA LEU A 1087 8.61 4.44 -16.32
C LEU A 1087 9.74 4.17 -15.31
N LEU A 1088 10.96 3.99 -15.80
CA LEU A 1088 12.16 3.71 -15.01
C LEU A 1088 12.89 4.99 -14.54
N GLU A 1089 12.42 6.17 -14.94
CA GLU A 1089 12.95 7.48 -14.54
C GLU A 1089 12.17 8.03 -13.33
N ALA A 1090 11.82 7.15 -12.40
CA ALA A 1090 10.97 7.48 -11.27
C ALA A 1090 11.67 8.37 -10.23
N ASP A 1091 10.92 9.30 -9.64
CA ASP A 1091 11.35 10.04 -8.45
C ASP A 1091 11.27 9.11 -7.23
N ILE A 1092 12.41 8.53 -6.84
CA ILE A 1092 12.49 7.57 -5.74
C ILE A 1092 12.62 8.31 -4.40
N ARG A 1093 11.66 8.08 -3.51
CA ARG A 1093 11.56 8.78 -2.20
C ARG A 1093 11.83 7.88 -1.00
N THR A 1094 11.66 6.57 -1.15
CA THR A 1094 11.84 5.59 -0.06
C THR A 1094 12.72 4.43 -0.48
N VAL A 1095 13.28 3.70 0.49
CA VAL A 1095 14.10 2.49 0.22
C VAL A 1095 13.24 1.40 -0.43
N ASP A 1096 11.96 1.29 -0.09
CA ASP A 1096 11.06 0.33 -0.75
C ASP A 1096 10.84 0.68 -2.22
N GLN A 1097 10.68 1.97 -2.54
CA GLN A 1097 10.64 2.41 -3.94
C GLN A 1097 11.95 2.12 -4.69
N MET A 1098 13.11 2.25 -4.02
CA MET A 1098 14.39 1.82 -4.62
C MET A 1098 14.35 0.33 -4.95
N ARG A 1099 13.89 -0.51 -4.03
CA ARG A 1099 13.78 -1.97 -4.22
C ARG A 1099 12.86 -2.31 -5.40
N LEU A 1100 11.72 -1.62 -5.54
CA LEU A 1100 10.80 -1.81 -6.67
C LEU A 1100 11.44 -1.46 -8.01
N VAL A 1101 12.04 -0.27 -8.12
CA VAL A 1101 12.69 0.17 -9.36
C VAL A 1101 13.91 -0.70 -9.67
N SER A 1102 14.73 -1.00 -8.68
CA SER A 1102 15.89 -1.87 -8.81
C SER A 1102 15.50 -3.29 -9.24
N GLY A 1103 14.44 -3.86 -8.66
CA GLY A 1103 13.90 -5.17 -9.06
C GLY A 1103 13.44 -5.19 -10.51
N MET A 1104 12.76 -4.13 -10.97
CA MET A 1104 12.40 -3.96 -12.37
C MET A 1104 13.64 -3.85 -13.27
N LEU A 1105 14.67 -3.09 -12.87
CA LEU A 1105 15.92 -2.97 -13.63
C LEU A 1105 16.66 -4.30 -13.72
N GLY A 1106 16.74 -5.06 -12.63
CA GLY A 1106 17.33 -6.40 -12.60
C GLY A 1106 16.59 -7.36 -13.52
N LEU A 1107 15.25 -7.33 -13.50
CA LEU A 1107 14.40 -8.11 -14.39
C LEU A 1107 14.66 -7.77 -15.87
N LEU A 1108 14.78 -6.47 -16.19
CA LEU A 1108 15.03 -6.00 -17.55
C LEU A 1108 16.44 -6.31 -18.06
N ARG A 1109 17.43 -6.38 -17.17
CA ARG A 1109 18.81 -6.76 -17.53
C ARG A 1109 18.88 -8.17 -18.13
N ASP A 1110 18.05 -9.08 -17.61
CA ASP A 1110 17.97 -10.46 -18.07
C ASP A 1110 16.99 -10.64 -19.25
N ALA A 1111 16.28 -9.58 -19.65
CA ALA A 1111 15.34 -9.58 -20.77
C ALA A 1111 16.04 -9.31 -22.11
N ARG A 1112 15.54 -9.93 -23.18
CA ARG A 1112 15.99 -9.66 -24.56
C ARG A 1112 15.19 -8.53 -25.16
N GLU A 1113 15.80 -7.69 -26.00
CA GLU A 1113 15.02 -6.71 -26.75
C GLU A 1113 14.05 -7.40 -27.72
N TRP A 1114 12.82 -6.91 -27.74
CA TRP A 1114 11.82 -7.30 -28.73
C TRP A 1114 12.05 -6.52 -30.02
N ILE A 1115 12.30 -7.24 -31.12
CA ILE A 1115 12.48 -6.67 -32.45
C ILE A 1115 11.37 -7.21 -33.34
N ASP A 1116 10.53 -6.32 -33.90
CA ASP A 1116 9.37 -6.71 -34.71
C ASP A 1116 9.76 -7.42 -36.02
N ASP A 1117 11.02 -7.34 -36.45
CA ASP A 1117 11.53 -8.00 -37.66
C ASP A 1117 12.22 -9.34 -37.32
N VAL A 1118 11.45 -10.42 -37.42
CA VAL A 1118 11.84 -11.78 -36.98
C VAL A 1118 12.94 -12.44 -37.85
N ARG A 1119 13.63 -11.68 -38.70
CA ARG A 1119 14.81 -12.17 -39.47
C ARG A 1119 16.15 -11.87 -38.79
N ALA A 1120 16.19 -11.03 -37.76
CA ALA A 1120 17.44 -10.59 -37.13
C ALA A 1120 17.89 -11.43 -35.92
N VAL A 1121 17.02 -12.29 -35.34
CA VAL A 1121 17.30 -13.02 -34.08
C VAL A 1121 18.12 -14.31 -34.28
N ALA A 1122 18.64 -14.56 -35.48
CA ALA A 1122 19.48 -15.72 -35.82
C ALA A 1122 20.98 -15.36 -35.98
N GLY A 1123 21.45 -14.32 -35.29
CA GLY A 1123 22.85 -13.86 -35.30
C GLY A 1123 23.55 -14.05 -33.96
#